data_AF-A0A494VGV6-F1
#
_entry.id   AF-A0A494VGV6-F1
#
_cell.length_a   1.000
_cell.length_b   1.000
_cell.length_c   1.000
_cell.angle_alpha   90.00
_cell.angle_beta   90.00
_cell.angle_gamma   90.00
#
_symmetry.space_group_name_H-M   'P 1'
#
loop_
_entity.id
_entity.type
_entity.pdbx_description
1 polymer ?
#
loop_
_entity_poly.entity_id
_entity_poly.type
_entity_poly.pdbx_seq_one_letter_code
_entity_poly.pdbx_strand_id
1 'polypeptide(L)'
;MTSFDPKKCFPAKGIVAFCIIAGLFLYASNALAQENIPAKPAITPDSVKTGQVSKVGSTKIFNADSIKKKAFNSPKPALKINSGTINAQPVKNPLKTAGTKAAGIADPLTQKLKTLKKQSVSFDLTVESDNRYQPLPVINSINPAFAVFNGNKKFVSAINVIGGINAWGIPLNFNYTTNRNLAYTPSALTSSLFKFDFDPRKFDSMLSSDYANYYELRKRAFAGLDLSGYTSKSVVDKLKAENLQQAKPTGISKYLSARHNIDGLLTLSETALKDSLYKIALADSTLKANIALSSSIDKYNTGRGLNYYDLQSVTADQKLTSFLTDTANRGSLRAMNREQLVHKFAEQSSFPDRVAGNGDLFGRVAQAITNEKGLNDSVSVIAKLNAEKAVAERRQRLLSEADTAYSTISGIKENLSKNGYDVKKILQMQQVLNHSDGNVGNSEMGQNYLSKVPANGLQSFFERVDAFKLGAYGNNVPGNVQSRDLFLTGTHLTFKSGGIPITFGYGNMNDVGSVKDNAFNSSVYNTPKAFTYISAVLNRSSANSVRVSVIGSYNQRSQGVNQYQLPAVSDNNVVFTLSKAFTFNHIGRFNVDVSKSTNVSSANYLNGTDAVLEKKGGMNYDLAADMFQAMSFGVGHRLDIKELGFSDNIYFNYAGLGYQNPANAGLGGGRMSLGGNLKKSLYKNKLQLTLRTDLKNRSISYTSNDKWHSLQFQADSRYIINRKFNVDLKYINNNTNKIVNGIGSPVYSLQKVEFDGNANYKIGKRYAVNHFGISFQDYTNAYLTAAAGASRGSILSTNFTQSVVFKRSSLNVSLFYNRELSTQKLIGDMFNSDLSYQYVMFGKLNMSSGVTYLDNSTIARQIGVKQGIQLFTKNNFDADAYVDVRKNLITAQYADLYASCRAKLMLRYHIK
;
A
#
# COMPACT_ATOMS: atom_id res chain seq x y z
N MET A 1 24.76 -64.30 -3.52
CA MET A 1 24.71 -65.45 -4.46
C MET A 1 24.49 -64.92 -5.87
N THR A 2 25.18 -65.51 -6.86
CA THR A 2 24.97 -65.39 -8.32
C THR A 2 24.94 -64.00 -8.99
N SER A 3 25.56 -63.91 -10.15
CA SER A 3 25.78 -62.69 -10.94
C SER A 3 24.53 -62.18 -11.68
N PHE A 4 24.42 -60.86 -11.83
CA PHE A 4 23.41 -60.18 -12.65
C PHE A 4 24.07 -59.57 -13.90
N ASP A 5 23.67 -60.00 -15.11
CA ASP A 5 24.23 -59.50 -16.38
C ASP A 5 23.55 -58.19 -16.81
N PRO A 6 24.27 -57.06 -16.92
CA PRO A 6 23.70 -55.77 -17.28
C PRO A 6 23.47 -55.57 -18.80
N LYS A 7 23.80 -56.54 -19.68
CA LYS A 7 23.79 -56.32 -21.14
C LYS A 7 22.46 -56.60 -21.87
N LYS A 8 21.39 -57.05 -21.19
CA LYS A 8 20.12 -57.42 -21.84
C LYS A 8 18.86 -56.79 -21.23
N CYS A 9 18.77 -55.46 -21.19
CA CYS A 9 17.48 -54.75 -21.13
C CYS A 9 17.63 -53.23 -21.41
N PHE A 10 17.17 -52.75 -22.58
CA PHE A 10 16.62 -51.39 -22.84
C PHE A 10 16.55 -51.07 -24.36
N PRO A 11 15.47 -51.43 -25.08
CA PRO A 11 15.14 -50.80 -26.35
C PRO A 11 14.52 -49.41 -26.12
N ALA A 12 14.95 -48.39 -26.87
CA ALA A 12 14.55 -47.01 -26.63
C ALA A 12 13.13 -46.67 -27.12
N LYS A 13 12.15 -46.53 -26.19
CA LYS A 13 10.80 -45.98 -26.47
C LYS A 13 10.32 -44.95 -25.42
N GLY A 14 11.19 -44.01 -25.05
CA GLY A 14 10.92 -42.99 -24.02
C GLY A 14 9.83 -41.95 -24.31
N ILE A 15 9.15 -42.00 -25.46
CA ILE A 15 8.13 -41.00 -25.87
C ILE A 15 6.71 -41.44 -25.48
N VAL A 16 6.42 -42.75 -25.41
CA VAL A 16 5.06 -43.29 -25.21
C VAL A 16 4.51 -43.01 -23.80
N ALA A 17 5.38 -42.98 -22.79
CA ALA A 17 4.99 -42.71 -21.40
C ALA A 17 4.32 -41.34 -21.18
N PHE A 18 4.61 -40.35 -22.03
CA PHE A 18 4.09 -38.99 -21.90
C PHE A 18 2.58 -38.92 -22.20
N CYS A 19 2.10 -39.70 -23.18
CA CYS A 19 0.67 -39.79 -23.49
C CYS A 19 -0.10 -40.60 -22.43
N ILE A 20 0.53 -41.64 -21.87
CA ILE A 20 -0.11 -42.54 -20.88
C ILE A 20 -0.45 -41.79 -19.58
N ILE A 21 0.41 -40.88 -19.10
CA ILE A 21 0.16 -40.15 -17.85
C ILE A 21 -0.94 -39.09 -18.01
N ALA A 22 -0.98 -38.40 -19.16
CA ALA A 22 -2.09 -37.49 -19.49
C ALA A 22 -3.42 -38.24 -19.67
N GLY A 23 -3.37 -39.44 -20.28
CA GLY A 23 -4.51 -40.35 -20.39
C GLY A 23 -5.02 -40.83 -19.03
N LEU A 24 -4.13 -41.24 -18.12
CA LEU A 24 -4.48 -41.65 -16.75
C LEU A 24 -5.16 -40.55 -15.95
N PHE A 25 -4.75 -39.28 -16.10
CA PHE A 25 -5.43 -38.15 -15.47
C PHE A 25 -6.88 -37.98 -15.95
N LEU A 26 -7.12 -38.11 -17.27
CA LEU A 26 -8.46 -38.03 -17.87
C LEU A 26 -9.32 -39.28 -17.60
N TYR A 27 -8.70 -40.45 -17.45
CA TYR A 27 -9.41 -41.70 -17.17
C TYR A 27 -9.84 -41.77 -15.70
N ALA A 28 -8.96 -41.37 -14.76
CA ALA A 28 -9.27 -41.32 -13.34
C ALA A 28 -10.38 -40.30 -13.00
N SER A 29 -10.46 -39.17 -13.71
CA SER A 29 -11.56 -38.21 -13.53
C SER A 29 -12.92 -38.74 -14.01
N ASN A 30 -12.93 -39.67 -14.97
CA ASN A 30 -14.19 -40.26 -15.48
C ASN A 30 -14.61 -41.49 -14.67
N ALA A 31 -13.67 -42.33 -14.24
CA ALA A 31 -13.95 -43.52 -13.43
C ALA A 31 -14.64 -43.18 -12.09
N LEU A 32 -14.29 -42.04 -11.47
CA LEU A 32 -14.93 -41.55 -10.24
C LEU A 32 -16.35 -41.00 -10.42
N ALA A 33 -16.92 -41.02 -11.64
CA ALA A 33 -18.26 -40.52 -11.95
C ALA A 33 -19.29 -41.62 -12.26
N GLN A 34 -18.91 -42.90 -12.34
CA GLN A 34 -19.79 -43.99 -12.75
C GLN A 34 -19.58 -45.29 -11.96
N GLU A 35 -19.82 -45.28 -10.65
CA GLU A 35 -20.07 -46.52 -9.90
C GLU A 35 -21.07 -46.28 -8.75
N ASN A 36 -22.36 -46.47 -9.04
CA ASN A 36 -23.44 -46.52 -8.04
C ASN A 36 -24.77 -46.98 -8.68
N ILE A 37 -25.15 -48.25 -8.50
CA ILE A 37 -26.53 -48.74 -8.48
C ILE A 37 -26.54 -50.15 -7.84
N PRO A 38 -27.58 -50.57 -7.09
CA PRO A 38 -27.37 -51.47 -5.94
C PRO A 38 -27.91 -52.89 -6.12
N ALA A 39 -27.51 -53.77 -5.18
CA ALA A 39 -28.20 -55.04 -4.94
C ALA A 39 -29.61 -54.81 -4.34
N LYS A 40 -30.57 -55.68 -4.70
CA LYS A 40 -31.96 -55.64 -4.22
C LYS A 40 -32.10 -56.22 -2.80
N PRO A 41 -33.13 -55.82 -2.02
CA PRO A 41 -33.38 -56.32 -0.66
C PRO A 41 -34.32 -57.54 -0.64
N ALA A 42 -34.52 -58.09 0.56
CA ALA A 42 -35.58 -59.07 0.86
C ALA A 42 -36.30 -58.69 2.17
N ILE A 43 -37.43 -59.35 2.42
CA ILE A 43 -38.35 -59.22 3.57
C ILE A 43 -39.34 -58.03 3.47
N THR A 44 -40.55 -58.30 3.95
CA THR A 44 -41.84 -57.68 3.60
C THR A 44 -42.47 -56.94 4.80
N PRO A 45 -43.60 -56.20 4.63
CA PRO A 45 -43.95 -55.09 5.52
C PRO A 45 -44.87 -55.50 6.68
N ASP A 46 -45.14 -54.54 7.57
CA ASP A 46 -46.43 -54.45 8.24
C ASP A 46 -46.96 -53.00 8.25
N SER A 47 -48.25 -52.80 8.54
CA SER A 47 -49.01 -51.61 8.09
C SER A 47 -49.78 -50.83 9.16
N VAL A 48 -49.78 -49.49 9.06
CA VAL A 48 -50.78 -48.60 9.69
C VAL A 48 -51.12 -47.44 8.72
N LYS A 49 -52.39 -47.00 8.73
CA LYS A 49 -52.93 -45.86 7.96
C LYS A 49 -53.58 -44.82 8.90
N THR A 50 -53.95 -43.66 8.34
CA THR A 50 -54.75 -42.55 8.93
C THR A 50 -54.02 -41.67 9.94
N GLY A 51 -54.32 -40.38 10.14
CA GLY A 51 -55.25 -39.44 9.43
C GLY A 51 -54.66 -38.01 9.46
N GLN A 52 -54.79 -37.17 8.42
CA GLN A 52 -55.92 -36.29 8.04
C GLN A 52 -56.06 -34.96 8.83
N VAL A 53 -56.05 -33.83 8.09
CA VAL A 53 -56.65 -32.50 8.36
C VAL A 53 -56.06 -31.68 9.56
N SER A 54 -55.44 -30.52 9.34
CA SER A 54 -56.16 -29.24 9.12
C SER A 54 -55.34 -28.14 8.39
N LYS A 55 -56.03 -27.15 7.79
CA LYS A 55 -55.50 -25.87 7.27
C LYS A 55 -55.44 -24.85 8.45
N VAL A 56 -54.86 -23.63 8.42
CA VAL A 56 -54.85 -22.47 7.49
C VAL A 56 -53.68 -21.55 7.93
N GLY A 57 -52.99 -20.74 7.11
CA GLY A 57 -53.01 -20.50 5.66
C GLY A 57 -52.18 -19.25 5.27
N SER A 58 -51.92 -19.07 3.96
CA SER A 58 -51.67 -17.81 3.20
C SER A 58 -50.81 -16.64 3.79
N THR A 59 -49.93 -15.96 3.05
CA THR A 59 -50.16 -15.42 1.69
C THR A 59 -48.91 -15.28 0.79
N LYS A 60 -49.15 -15.44 -0.53
CA LYS A 60 -48.51 -14.77 -1.68
C LYS A 60 -46.97 -14.80 -1.82
N ILE A 61 -46.51 -15.74 -2.65
CA ILE A 61 -45.41 -15.52 -3.60
C ILE A 61 -46.03 -15.16 -4.95
N PHE A 62 -45.41 -14.27 -5.74
CA PHE A 62 -45.75 -14.06 -7.15
C PHE A 62 -44.61 -14.55 -8.05
N ASN A 63 -44.96 -15.32 -9.09
CA ASN A 63 -44.03 -15.76 -10.13
C ASN A 63 -43.81 -14.66 -11.18
N ALA A 64 -42.63 -14.67 -11.78
CA ALA A 64 -42.35 -14.10 -13.10
C ALA A 64 -41.39 -15.04 -13.85
N ASP A 65 -41.96 -16.07 -14.49
CA ASP A 65 -41.24 -17.08 -15.28
C ASP A 65 -41.26 -16.71 -16.79
N SER A 66 -40.47 -17.41 -17.62
CA SER A 66 -40.35 -17.30 -19.09
C SER A 66 -39.64 -16.02 -19.59
N ILE A 67 -38.94 -15.92 -20.74
CA ILE A 67 -38.84 -16.63 -22.04
C ILE A 67 -37.34 -16.64 -22.51
N LYS A 68 -36.80 -17.30 -23.56
CA LYS A 68 -36.65 -18.67 -24.16
C LYS A 68 -35.63 -18.46 -25.34
N LYS A 69 -34.73 -19.33 -25.84
CA LYS A 69 -34.22 -20.70 -25.56
C LYS A 69 -32.92 -20.95 -26.41
N LYS A 70 -31.78 -21.36 -25.81
CA LYS A 70 -30.58 -22.00 -26.47
C LYS A 70 -29.73 -21.08 -27.41
N ALA A 71 -28.52 -21.42 -27.90
CA ALA A 71 -27.67 -22.62 -27.76
C ALA A 71 -26.16 -22.27 -27.71
N PHE A 72 -25.33 -23.14 -27.12
CA PHE A 72 -23.86 -23.12 -27.27
C PHE A 72 -23.43 -24.27 -28.19
N ASN A 73 -22.49 -24.03 -29.11
CA ASN A 73 -21.73 -25.05 -29.82
C ASN A 73 -20.30 -24.54 -30.12
N SER A 74 -19.36 -25.45 -30.34
CA SER A 74 -17.90 -25.20 -30.38
C SER A 74 -17.45 -24.28 -31.53
N PRO A 75 -16.22 -23.69 -31.44
CA PRO A 75 -15.12 -24.30 -32.20
C PRO A 75 -13.68 -24.15 -31.62
N LYS A 76 -12.75 -24.83 -32.29
CA LYS A 76 -11.28 -24.61 -32.35
C LYS A 76 -10.85 -24.92 -33.82
N PRO A 77 -9.68 -24.47 -34.31
CA PRO A 77 -8.80 -23.39 -33.86
C PRO A 77 -8.36 -22.40 -35.00
N ALA A 78 -7.62 -21.36 -34.60
CA ALA A 78 -6.59 -20.65 -35.38
C ALA A 78 -6.88 -20.05 -36.79
N LEU A 79 -6.84 -18.71 -36.88
CA LEU A 79 -6.12 -17.98 -37.95
C LEU A 79 -5.81 -16.52 -37.52
N LYS A 80 -5.11 -15.76 -38.37
CA LYS A 80 -4.55 -14.42 -38.10
C LYS A 80 -5.41 -13.27 -38.68
N ILE A 81 -4.98 -12.03 -38.37
CA ILE A 81 -5.11 -10.76 -39.14
C ILE A 81 -5.98 -9.67 -38.48
N ASN A 82 -5.52 -8.43 -38.68
CA ASN A 82 -5.97 -7.16 -38.13
C ASN A 82 -7.41 -6.78 -38.52
N SER A 83 -8.13 -6.20 -37.56
CA SER A 83 -8.95 -4.99 -37.70
C SER A 83 -9.43 -4.58 -36.29
N GLY A 84 -9.86 -3.36 -35.99
CA GLY A 84 -9.97 -2.15 -36.79
C GLY A 84 -10.96 -1.21 -36.09
N THR A 85 -10.63 0.07 -35.92
CA THR A 85 -11.45 1.00 -35.12
C THR A 85 -12.78 1.29 -35.82
N ILE A 86 -13.92 0.95 -35.19
CA ILE A 86 -15.24 1.32 -35.68
C ILE A 86 -15.65 2.65 -35.05
N ASN A 87 -15.61 3.72 -35.84
CA ASN A 87 -16.33 4.96 -35.55
C ASN A 87 -17.80 4.80 -35.93
N ALA A 88 -18.71 5.30 -35.10
CA ALA A 88 -20.09 5.53 -35.50
C ALA A 88 -20.26 7.01 -35.91
N GLN A 89 -20.80 7.25 -37.11
CA GLN A 89 -21.31 8.55 -37.52
C GLN A 89 -22.77 8.45 -37.94
N PRO A 90 -23.59 9.46 -37.60
CA PRO A 90 -24.67 9.95 -38.45
C PRO A 90 -24.17 11.11 -39.33
N VAL A 91 -24.67 11.22 -40.55
CA VAL A 91 -24.31 12.26 -41.53
C VAL A 91 -25.60 12.85 -42.12
N LYS A 92 -25.51 14.12 -42.60
CA LYS A 92 -26.49 14.91 -43.40
C LYS A 92 -27.31 15.93 -42.58
N ASN A 93 -27.51 17.18 -43.02
CA ASN A 93 -26.79 17.96 -44.06
C ASN A 93 -26.98 19.50 -43.83
N PRO A 94 -26.49 20.43 -44.68
CA PRO A 94 -25.61 21.48 -44.16
C PRO A 94 -26.18 22.92 -44.20
N LEU A 95 -25.46 23.83 -43.53
CA LEU A 95 -25.34 25.23 -43.98
C LEU A 95 -23.87 25.53 -44.34
N LYS A 96 -23.65 26.30 -45.40
CA LYS A 96 -22.31 26.73 -45.83
C LYS A 96 -21.97 28.11 -45.24
N THR A 97 -20.85 28.20 -44.53
CA THR A 97 -20.17 29.48 -44.29
C THR A 97 -18.67 29.27 -44.52
N ALA A 98 -18.04 30.11 -45.32
CA ALA A 98 -16.64 29.93 -45.69
C ALA A 98 -15.71 30.40 -44.57
N GLY A 99 -15.11 29.45 -43.84
CA GLY A 99 -14.03 29.68 -42.88
C GLY A 99 -12.73 29.03 -43.36
N THR A 100 -11.62 29.75 -43.30
CA THR A 100 -10.30 29.30 -43.79
C THR A 100 -9.76 28.12 -42.98
N LYS A 101 -9.21 27.12 -43.67
CA LYS A 101 -8.50 25.99 -43.04
C LYS A 101 -7.17 26.44 -42.47
N ALA A 102 -7.14 26.83 -41.20
CA ALA A 102 -5.89 26.87 -40.44
C ALA A 102 -5.33 25.44 -40.31
N ALA A 103 -4.09 25.22 -40.73
CA ALA A 103 -3.46 23.90 -40.67
C ALA A 103 -3.15 23.52 -39.22
N GLY A 104 -3.72 22.40 -38.76
CA GLY A 104 -3.56 21.91 -37.39
C GLY A 104 -2.16 21.36 -37.11
N ILE A 105 -1.19 22.24 -36.88
CA ILE A 105 0.05 21.88 -36.19
C ILE A 105 -0.34 21.40 -34.79
N ALA A 106 -0.13 20.12 -34.50
CA ALA A 106 -0.30 19.60 -33.15
C ALA A 106 0.76 20.26 -32.25
N ASP A 107 0.30 21.16 -31.37
CA ASP A 107 1.13 22.00 -30.50
C ASP A 107 2.31 21.19 -29.88
N PRO A 108 3.57 21.66 -30.03
CA PRO A 108 4.75 21.02 -29.45
C PRO A 108 4.62 20.71 -27.95
N LEU A 109 3.86 21.51 -27.20
CA LEU A 109 3.51 21.24 -25.81
C LEU A 109 2.67 19.95 -25.71
N THR A 110 1.56 19.86 -26.45
CA THR A 110 0.68 18.67 -26.45
C THR A 110 1.38 17.40 -26.92
N GLN A 111 2.35 17.48 -27.84
CA GLN A 111 3.15 16.31 -28.22
C GLN A 111 4.04 15.82 -27.07
N LYS A 112 4.72 16.74 -26.37
CA LYS A 112 5.64 16.41 -25.28
C LYS A 112 4.92 15.88 -24.03
N LEU A 113 3.80 16.50 -23.65
CA LEU A 113 3.03 16.15 -22.45
C LEU A 113 2.39 14.75 -22.52
N LYS A 114 2.09 14.22 -23.72
CA LYS A 114 1.46 12.90 -23.92
C LYS A 114 2.23 11.70 -23.32
N THR A 115 3.50 11.88 -22.96
CA THR A 115 4.36 10.82 -22.40
C THR A 115 4.32 10.70 -20.87
N LEU A 116 3.61 11.58 -20.15
CA LEU A 116 3.79 11.78 -18.70
C LEU A 116 2.46 11.94 -17.90
N LYS A 117 1.42 11.18 -18.24
CA LYS A 117 0.15 11.19 -17.46
C LYS A 117 0.33 10.66 -16.03
N LYS A 118 -0.23 11.36 -15.03
CA LYS A 118 -0.46 10.83 -13.67
C LYS A 118 -1.94 10.49 -13.45
N GLN A 119 -2.21 9.55 -12.54
CA GLN A 119 -3.53 8.96 -12.31
C GLN A 119 -4.38 9.74 -11.30
N SER A 120 -5.70 9.53 -11.39
CA SER A 120 -6.70 9.81 -10.35
C SER A 120 -6.49 8.91 -9.10
N VAL A 121 -7.48 8.90 -8.19
CA VAL A 121 -7.57 7.83 -7.17
C VAL A 121 -7.43 6.49 -7.88
N SER A 122 -6.45 5.70 -7.44
CA SER A 122 -5.96 4.51 -8.14
C SER A 122 -6.00 3.30 -7.21
N PHE A 123 -6.67 2.25 -7.66
CA PHE A 123 -6.86 0.99 -6.93
C PHE A 123 -6.09 -0.10 -7.68
N ASP A 124 -4.93 -0.49 -7.14
CA ASP A 124 -4.14 -1.62 -7.60
C ASP A 124 -4.38 -2.80 -6.65
N LEU A 125 -5.55 -3.46 -6.82
CA LEU A 125 -6.05 -4.50 -5.92
C LEU A 125 -6.02 -5.87 -6.59
N THR A 126 -5.26 -6.80 -6.02
CA THR A 126 -5.25 -8.22 -6.37
C THR A 126 -6.28 -8.97 -5.54
N VAL A 127 -7.11 -9.78 -6.18
CA VAL A 127 -8.03 -10.72 -5.51
C VAL A 127 -7.44 -12.12 -5.58
N GLU A 128 -7.18 -12.71 -4.42
CA GLU A 128 -6.67 -14.08 -4.28
C GLU A 128 -7.76 -14.98 -3.68
N SER A 129 -7.72 -16.28 -3.99
CA SER A 129 -8.43 -17.28 -3.19
C SER A 129 -7.45 -18.36 -2.74
N ASP A 130 -7.43 -18.61 -1.44
CA ASP A 130 -6.49 -19.48 -0.74
C ASP A 130 -7.29 -20.54 0.04
N ASN A 131 -6.79 -21.77 0.12
CA ASN A 131 -7.44 -22.87 0.84
C ASN A 131 -6.62 -23.19 2.09
N ARG A 132 -6.91 -22.48 3.18
CA ARG A 132 -6.14 -22.58 4.42
C ARG A 132 -6.52 -23.84 5.18
N TYR A 133 -5.53 -24.67 5.48
CA TYR A 133 -5.71 -25.84 6.32
C TYR A 133 -6.07 -25.40 7.75
N GLN A 134 -7.26 -25.78 8.21
CA GLN A 134 -7.65 -25.59 9.61
C GLN A 134 -7.44 -26.95 10.31
N PRO A 135 -6.47 -27.06 11.24
CA PRO A 135 -5.99 -28.36 11.73
C PRO A 135 -6.98 -29.11 12.62
N LEU A 136 -8.06 -28.47 13.07
CA LEU A 136 -9.11 -29.04 13.89
C LEU A 136 -10.48 -28.63 13.30
N PRO A 137 -11.50 -29.51 13.30
CA PRO A 137 -12.86 -29.10 13.01
C PRO A 137 -13.36 -28.11 14.07
N VAL A 138 -14.17 -27.15 13.66
CA VAL A 138 -14.82 -26.21 14.58
C VAL A 138 -16.05 -26.87 15.19
N ILE A 139 -15.94 -27.36 16.43
CA ILE A 139 -17.02 -28.07 17.15
C ILE A 139 -18.02 -27.05 17.75
N ASN A 140 -18.49 -26.09 16.93
CA ASN A 140 -19.47 -25.07 17.34
C ASN A 140 -20.91 -25.49 17.04
N SER A 141 -21.36 -26.59 17.63
CA SER A 141 -22.80 -26.88 17.76
C SER A 141 -23.08 -27.88 18.88
N ILE A 142 -23.82 -27.44 19.90
CA ILE A 142 -24.37 -28.31 20.97
C ILE A 142 -25.43 -29.29 20.41
N ASN A 143 -25.91 -29.06 19.18
CA ASN A 143 -26.84 -29.94 18.48
C ASN A 143 -26.11 -30.83 17.45
N PRO A 144 -25.97 -32.15 17.69
CA PRO A 144 -25.26 -33.06 16.78
C PRO A 144 -25.95 -33.22 15.42
N ALA A 145 -27.25 -32.91 15.28
CA ALA A 145 -27.94 -32.96 13.99
C ALA A 145 -27.38 -31.97 12.95
N PHE A 146 -26.77 -30.87 13.39
CA PHE A 146 -26.14 -29.90 12.47
C PHE A 146 -24.72 -30.29 12.05
N ALA A 147 -24.03 -31.15 12.81
CA ALA A 147 -22.69 -31.62 12.47
C ALA A 147 -22.66 -32.51 11.21
N VAL A 148 -23.78 -33.19 10.91
CA VAL A 148 -23.92 -34.08 9.73
C VAL A 148 -23.89 -33.31 8.40
N PHE A 149 -24.40 -32.08 8.36
CA PHE A 149 -24.45 -31.26 7.14
C PHE A 149 -23.19 -30.43 6.91
N ASN A 150 -22.48 -30.02 7.97
CA ASN A 150 -21.14 -29.44 7.87
C ASN A 150 -20.06 -30.54 7.82
N GLY A 151 -20.06 -31.33 6.74
CA GLY A 151 -19.05 -32.36 6.52
C GLY A 151 -17.61 -31.82 6.65
N ASN A 152 -16.72 -32.60 7.28
CA ASN A 152 -15.39 -32.22 7.80
C ASN A 152 -14.42 -31.58 6.78
N LYS A 153 -14.68 -30.33 6.38
CA LYS A 153 -13.80 -29.53 5.53
C LYS A 153 -12.61 -29.01 6.33
N LYS A 154 -11.55 -29.82 6.39
CA LYS A 154 -10.21 -29.45 6.94
C LYS A 154 -9.55 -28.24 6.25
N PHE A 155 -10.19 -27.65 5.24
CA PHE A 155 -9.72 -26.48 4.51
C PHE A 155 -10.83 -25.42 4.46
N VAL A 156 -10.52 -24.22 4.95
CA VAL A 156 -11.36 -23.03 4.77
C VAL A 156 -10.86 -22.28 3.55
N SER A 157 -11.70 -22.16 2.53
CA SER A 157 -11.44 -21.22 1.44
C SER A 157 -11.53 -19.79 1.98
N ALA A 158 -10.43 -19.06 1.93
CA ALA A 158 -10.39 -17.62 2.13
C ALA A 158 -10.45 -16.91 0.76
N ILE A 159 -11.04 -15.71 0.75
CA ILE A 159 -10.79 -14.71 -0.29
C ILE A 159 -9.95 -13.61 0.34
N ASN A 160 -8.79 -13.31 -0.26
CA ASN A 160 -8.01 -12.12 0.09
C ASN A 160 -8.25 -11.04 -0.98
N VAL A 161 -8.31 -9.78 -0.57
CA VAL A 161 -8.19 -8.62 -1.46
C VAL A 161 -7.03 -7.78 -0.95
N ILE A 162 -5.90 -7.79 -1.66
CA ILE A 162 -4.62 -7.24 -1.21
C ILE A 162 -4.11 -6.27 -2.28
N GLY A 163 -3.67 -5.08 -1.90
CA GLY A 163 -3.11 -4.15 -2.87
C GLY A 163 -2.85 -2.73 -2.37
N GLY A 164 -2.60 -1.84 -3.33
CA GLY A 164 -2.40 -0.41 -3.10
C GLY A 164 -3.64 0.43 -3.44
N ILE A 165 -3.94 1.40 -2.59
CA ILE A 165 -4.91 2.45 -2.83
C ILE A 165 -4.17 3.78 -2.72
N ASN A 166 -3.95 4.45 -3.86
CA ASN A 166 -3.41 5.81 -3.90
C ASN A 166 -4.60 6.77 -3.94
N ALA A 167 -4.92 7.40 -2.81
CA ALA A 167 -6.01 8.36 -2.68
C ALA A 167 -5.47 9.71 -2.21
N TRP A 168 -5.84 10.80 -2.89
CA TRP A 168 -5.37 12.17 -2.62
C TRP A 168 -3.83 12.36 -2.61
N GLY A 169 -3.10 11.43 -3.25
CA GLY A 169 -1.64 11.38 -3.27
C GLY A 169 -1.00 10.60 -2.11
N ILE A 170 -1.81 9.94 -1.26
CA ILE A 170 -1.38 9.16 -0.11
C ILE A 170 -1.47 7.67 -0.47
N PRO A 171 -0.35 6.91 -0.47
CA PRO A 171 -0.36 5.47 -0.67
C PRO A 171 -0.78 4.75 0.62
N LEU A 172 -1.96 4.16 0.59
CA LEU A 172 -2.45 3.23 1.61
C LEU A 172 -2.37 1.82 1.04
N ASN A 173 -1.70 0.90 1.73
CA ASN A 173 -1.90 -0.52 1.46
C ASN A 173 -3.26 -0.92 2.04
N PHE A 174 -4.00 -1.76 1.31
CA PHE A 174 -5.25 -2.38 1.76
C PHE A 174 -5.12 -3.89 1.72
N ASN A 175 -5.54 -4.56 2.79
CA ASN A 175 -5.59 -6.01 2.89
C ASN A 175 -6.95 -6.36 3.50
N TYR A 176 -7.74 -7.17 2.82
CA TYR A 176 -8.97 -7.77 3.33
C TYR A 176 -8.84 -9.29 3.21
N THR A 177 -9.41 -10.01 4.16
CA THR A 177 -9.46 -11.48 4.18
C THR A 177 -10.79 -11.89 4.77
N THR A 178 -11.55 -12.72 4.07
CA THR A 178 -12.82 -13.27 4.56
C THR A 178 -12.94 -14.75 4.28
N ASN A 179 -13.56 -15.48 5.20
CA ASN A 179 -13.82 -16.90 5.07
C ASN A 179 -15.04 -17.12 4.15
N ARG A 180 -14.85 -17.84 3.06
CA ARG A 180 -15.74 -17.93 1.89
C ARG A 180 -16.97 -18.83 2.11
N ASN A 181 -17.62 -18.76 3.28
CA ASN A 181 -18.89 -19.44 3.52
C ASN A 181 -20.11 -18.54 3.20
N LEU A 182 -19.99 -17.77 2.10
CA LEU A 182 -20.95 -16.77 1.62
C LEU A 182 -22.37 -17.31 1.33
N ALA A 183 -22.56 -18.64 1.35
CA ALA A 183 -23.85 -19.28 1.15
C ALA A 183 -24.77 -19.22 2.38
N TYR A 184 -24.24 -18.99 3.59
CA TYR A 184 -25.02 -19.03 4.82
C TYR A 184 -24.71 -17.86 5.77
N THR A 185 -25.72 -16.99 5.93
CA THR A 185 -25.82 -15.79 6.80
C THR A 185 -25.05 -14.53 6.32
N PRO A 186 -25.63 -13.31 6.47
CA PRO A 186 -24.93 -12.05 6.17
C PRO A 186 -23.82 -11.64 7.16
N SER A 187 -23.36 -12.52 8.05
CA SER A 187 -22.42 -12.20 9.14
C SER A 187 -20.95 -11.99 8.67
N ALA A 188 -20.77 -11.56 7.43
CA ALA A 188 -19.47 -11.47 6.75
C ALA A 188 -18.47 -10.51 7.41
N LEU A 189 -18.93 -9.63 8.31
CA LEU A 189 -18.09 -8.70 9.08
C LEU A 189 -17.46 -9.32 10.34
N THR A 190 -18.08 -10.35 10.93
CA THR A 190 -17.60 -10.93 12.22
C THR A 190 -16.41 -11.87 12.04
N SER A 191 -16.21 -12.38 10.82
CA SER A 191 -15.13 -13.30 10.46
C SER A 191 -14.23 -12.77 9.33
N SER A 192 -14.36 -11.49 8.98
CA SER A 192 -13.43 -10.80 8.07
C SER A 192 -12.36 -10.01 8.83
N LEU A 193 -11.12 -10.15 8.40
CA LEU A 193 -10.00 -9.31 8.84
C LEU A 193 -9.74 -8.28 7.74
N PHE A 194 -9.76 -6.98 8.07
CA PHE A 194 -9.31 -5.92 7.17
C PHE A 194 -8.15 -5.16 7.81
N LYS A 195 -7.25 -4.60 6.99
CA LYS A 195 -6.10 -3.79 7.38
C LYS A 195 -5.83 -2.73 6.33
N PHE A 196 -5.89 -1.47 6.73
CA PHE A 196 -5.23 -0.37 6.03
C PHE A 196 -3.89 -0.09 6.71
N ASP A 197 -2.87 0.23 5.92
CA ASP A 197 -1.58 0.68 6.45
C ASP A 197 -0.92 1.70 5.52
N PHE A 198 -0.45 2.81 6.11
CA PHE A 198 0.33 3.83 5.43
C PHE A 198 1.81 3.44 5.40
N ASP A 199 2.43 3.56 4.23
CA ASP A 199 3.86 3.34 4.05
C ASP A 199 4.54 4.70 3.71
N PRO A 200 5.22 5.35 4.68
CA PRO A 200 5.85 6.64 4.44
C PRO A 200 6.94 6.56 3.35
N ARG A 201 7.60 5.41 3.15
CA ARG A 201 8.63 5.27 2.11
C ARG A 201 8.03 5.30 0.72
N LYS A 202 6.84 4.71 0.53
CA LYS A 202 6.08 4.86 -0.71
C LYS A 202 5.68 6.33 -0.92
N PHE A 203 5.23 7.01 0.12
CA PHE A 203 4.86 8.43 0.04
C PHE A 203 6.05 9.33 -0.33
N ASP A 204 7.19 9.19 0.36
CA ASP A 204 8.47 9.87 0.04
C ASP A 204 8.90 9.63 -1.41
N SER A 205 8.78 8.38 -1.89
CA SER A 205 9.11 8.02 -3.28
C SER A 205 8.14 8.63 -4.30
N MET A 206 6.86 8.77 -3.95
CA MET A 206 5.84 9.40 -4.78
C MET A 206 6.03 10.92 -4.87
N LEU A 207 6.46 11.57 -3.77
CA LEU A 207 6.84 12.99 -3.78
C LEU A 207 8.11 13.20 -4.61
N SER A 208 9.14 12.38 -4.40
CA SER A 208 10.38 12.42 -5.19
C SER A 208 10.12 12.21 -6.70
N SER A 209 9.22 11.28 -7.05
CA SER A 209 8.76 11.07 -8.42
C SER A 209 8.04 12.30 -8.99
N ASP A 210 7.20 12.98 -8.20
CA ASP A 210 6.53 14.21 -8.64
C ASP A 210 7.50 15.39 -8.86
N TYR A 211 8.55 15.51 -8.05
CA TYR A 211 9.63 16.46 -8.33
C TYR A 211 10.41 16.09 -9.60
N ALA A 212 10.76 14.82 -9.80
CA ALA A 212 11.43 14.36 -11.03
C ALA A 212 10.56 14.61 -12.29
N ASN A 213 9.25 14.37 -12.20
CA ASN A 213 8.29 14.70 -13.26
C ASN A 213 8.24 16.20 -13.54
N TYR A 214 8.31 17.05 -12.50
CA TYR A 214 8.42 18.50 -12.68
C TYR A 214 9.75 18.91 -13.35
N TYR A 215 10.88 18.28 -13.01
CA TYR A 215 12.15 18.53 -13.70
C TYR A 215 12.11 18.16 -15.18
N GLU A 216 11.48 17.03 -15.55
CA GLU A 216 11.34 16.64 -16.96
C GLU A 216 10.31 17.50 -17.71
N LEU A 217 9.24 17.97 -17.05
CA LEU A 217 8.39 19.05 -17.58
C LEU A 217 9.20 20.30 -17.88
N ARG A 218 9.94 20.80 -16.88
CA ARG A 218 10.78 22.01 -17.00
C ARG A 218 11.77 21.88 -18.16
N LYS A 219 12.48 20.75 -18.23
CA LYS A 219 13.50 20.45 -19.25
C LYS A 219 12.91 20.26 -20.64
N ARG A 220 11.89 19.42 -20.80
CA ARG A 220 11.34 19.02 -22.11
C ARG A 220 10.26 19.96 -22.62
N ALA A 221 9.23 20.20 -21.81
CA ALA A 221 8.05 20.99 -22.20
C ALA A 221 8.36 22.49 -22.17
N PHE A 222 8.87 23.00 -21.04
CA PHE A 222 9.11 24.44 -20.83
C PHE A 222 10.50 24.93 -21.30
N ALA A 223 11.28 24.07 -21.97
CA ALA A 223 12.59 24.39 -22.56
C ALA A 223 13.61 25.01 -21.55
N GLY A 224 13.61 24.51 -20.31
CA GLY A 224 14.48 24.97 -19.22
C GLY A 224 13.92 26.12 -18.39
N LEU A 225 12.94 26.85 -18.93
CA LEU A 225 12.17 27.85 -18.18
C LEU A 225 11.23 27.15 -17.18
N ASP A 226 10.78 27.89 -16.18
CA ASP A 226 9.63 27.50 -15.38
C ASP A 226 8.32 27.77 -16.16
N LEU A 227 7.17 27.39 -15.59
CA LEU A 227 5.86 27.60 -16.23
C LEU A 227 5.60 29.09 -16.49
N SER A 228 5.97 29.96 -15.55
CA SER A 228 5.70 31.39 -15.66
C SER A 228 6.63 32.10 -16.65
N GLY A 229 7.92 31.74 -16.69
CA GLY A 229 8.84 32.16 -17.74
C GLY A 229 8.43 31.65 -19.13
N TYR A 230 8.02 30.38 -19.23
CA TYR A 230 7.49 29.79 -20.47
C TYR A 230 6.20 30.49 -20.95
N THR A 231 5.29 30.78 -20.02
CA THR A 231 4.01 31.45 -20.32
C THR A 231 4.25 32.90 -20.76
N SER A 232 5.09 33.65 -20.03
CA SER A 232 5.50 35.01 -20.40
C SER A 232 6.11 35.04 -21.81
N LYS A 233 7.08 34.16 -22.08
CA LYS A 233 7.70 34.03 -23.40
C LYS A 233 6.68 33.67 -24.48
N SER A 234 5.81 32.68 -24.23
CA SER A 234 4.81 32.23 -25.21
C SER A 234 3.84 33.34 -25.61
N VAL A 235 3.40 34.17 -24.65
CA VAL A 235 2.55 35.33 -24.94
C VAL A 235 3.33 36.39 -25.73
N VAL A 236 4.56 36.72 -25.31
CA VAL A 236 5.40 37.72 -26.01
C VAL A 236 5.71 37.30 -27.45
N ASP A 237 6.07 36.04 -27.68
CA ASP A 237 6.41 35.56 -29.01
C ASP A 237 5.17 35.47 -29.93
N LYS A 238 3.97 35.22 -29.38
CA LYS A 238 2.71 35.30 -30.13
C LYS A 238 2.29 36.74 -30.45
N LEU A 239 2.44 37.68 -29.50
CA LEU A 239 2.20 39.12 -29.72
C LEU A 239 3.13 39.72 -30.79
N LYS A 240 4.35 39.19 -30.94
CA LYS A 240 5.23 39.50 -32.08
C LYS A 240 4.72 38.90 -33.38
N ALA A 241 4.36 37.61 -33.39
CA ALA A 241 3.88 36.92 -34.59
C ALA A 241 2.61 37.53 -35.18
N GLU A 242 1.74 38.09 -34.34
CA GLU A 242 0.52 38.81 -34.73
C GLU A 242 0.76 40.32 -35.03
N ASN A 243 2.01 40.79 -35.04
CA ASN A 243 2.42 42.20 -35.23
C ASN A 243 1.79 43.21 -34.24
N LEU A 244 1.37 42.74 -33.05
CA LEU A 244 0.75 43.58 -32.02
C LEU A 244 1.79 44.27 -31.12
N GLN A 245 3.00 43.72 -30.99
CA GLN A 245 4.05 44.30 -30.14
C GLN A 245 4.73 45.52 -30.78
N GLN A 246 4.52 46.70 -30.18
CA GLN A 246 5.18 47.95 -30.58
C GLN A 246 6.63 48.03 -30.09
N ALA A 247 7.42 48.93 -30.70
CA ALA A 247 8.79 49.25 -30.28
C ALA A 247 8.90 49.89 -28.88
N LYS A 248 7.78 50.30 -28.27
CA LYS A 248 7.68 50.69 -26.85
C LYS A 248 6.77 49.70 -26.12
N PRO A 249 7.14 49.19 -24.92
CA PRO A 249 6.30 48.26 -24.18
C PRO A 249 4.94 48.86 -23.81
N THR A 250 3.87 48.17 -24.22
CA THR A 250 2.48 48.43 -23.82
C THR A 250 2.26 48.04 -22.35
N GLY A 251 1.18 48.55 -21.72
CA GLY A 251 0.82 48.19 -20.35
C GLY A 251 0.76 46.67 -20.11
N ILE A 252 0.21 45.92 -21.07
CA ILE A 252 0.12 44.44 -21.02
C ILE A 252 1.51 43.80 -21.09
N SER A 253 2.32 44.13 -22.10
CA SER A 253 3.65 43.52 -22.25
C SER A 253 4.58 43.84 -21.07
N LYS A 254 4.50 45.05 -20.51
CA LYS A 254 5.21 45.41 -19.27
C LYS A 254 4.70 44.59 -18.06
N TYR A 255 3.40 44.42 -17.91
CA TYR A 255 2.83 43.61 -16.82
C TYR A 255 3.26 42.13 -16.89
N LEU A 256 3.18 41.54 -18.10
CA LEU A 256 3.52 40.14 -18.36
C LEU A 256 5.03 39.84 -18.31
N SER A 257 5.90 40.85 -18.41
CA SER A 257 7.34 40.68 -18.23
C SER A 257 7.77 40.38 -16.78
N ALA A 258 6.90 40.67 -15.80
CA ALA A 258 7.16 40.39 -14.39
C ALA A 258 6.61 39.00 -13.99
N ARG A 259 7.50 38.11 -13.54
CA ARG A 259 7.20 36.69 -13.25
C ARG A 259 6.03 36.47 -12.27
N HIS A 260 5.98 37.26 -11.19
CA HIS A 260 4.92 37.17 -10.17
C HIS A 260 3.51 37.51 -10.71
N ASN A 261 3.42 38.36 -11.74
CA ASN A 261 2.14 38.68 -12.37
C ASN A 261 1.61 37.49 -13.18
N ILE A 262 2.50 36.74 -13.82
CA ILE A 262 2.15 35.51 -14.55
C ILE A 262 1.68 34.42 -13.57
N ASP A 263 2.36 34.26 -12.43
CA ASP A 263 1.90 33.36 -11.36
C ASP A 263 0.45 33.67 -10.96
N GLY A 264 0.15 34.95 -10.71
CA GLY A 264 -1.20 35.43 -10.42
C GLY A 264 -2.21 35.06 -11.51
N LEU A 265 -1.98 35.50 -12.75
CA LEU A 265 -2.86 35.24 -13.90
C LEU A 265 -3.09 33.73 -14.13
N LEU A 266 -2.07 32.89 -13.94
CA LEU A 266 -2.19 31.44 -14.07
C LEU A 266 -3.15 30.82 -13.04
N THR A 267 -3.28 31.39 -11.83
CA THR A 267 -4.20 30.87 -10.79
C THR A 267 -5.67 31.25 -10.94
N LEU A 268 -6.00 32.28 -11.72
CA LEU A 268 -7.36 32.82 -11.88
C LEU A 268 -8.32 31.86 -12.62
N SER A 269 -9.64 32.08 -12.50
CA SER A 269 -10.63 31.51 -13.43
C SER A 269 -10.48 32.14 -14.83
N GLU A 270 -11.09 31.54 -15.86
CA GLU A 270 -11.08 32.10 -17.22
C GLU A 270 -11.69 33.51 -17.28
N THR A 271 -12.83 33.71 -16.61
CA THR A 271 -13.49 35.01 -16.47
C THR A 271 -12.59 36.04 -15.78
N ALA A 272 -12.06 35.71 -14.60
CA ALA A 272 -11.21 36.63 -13.85
C ALA A 272 -9.88 36.91 -14.57
N LEU A 273 -9.34 35.94 -15.31
CA LEU A 273 -8.16 36.11 -16.17
C LEU A 273 -8.44 37.13 -17.29
N LYS A 274 -9.56 36.98 -18.00
CA LYS A 274 -9.96 37.91 -19.06
C LYS A 274 -10.21 39.31 -18.50
N ASP A 275 -10.98 39.43 -17.41
CA ASP A 275 -11.27 40.70 -16.75
C ASP A 275 -9.99 41.40 -16.25
N SER A 276 -9.02 40.63 -15.73
CA SER A 276 -7.73 41.17 -15.28
C SER A 276 -6.93 41.72 -16.45
N LEU A 277 -6.80 40.96 -17.54
CA LEU A 277 -6.09 41.39 -18.75
C LEU A 277 -6.75 42.62 -19.39
N TYR A 278 -8.08 42.67 -19.45
CA TYR A 278 -8.82 43.84 -19.94
C TYR A 278 -8.64 45.07 -19.02
N LYS A 279 -8.63 44.88 -17.69
CA LYS A 279 -8.31 45.98 -16.74
C LYS A 279 -6.89 46.50 -16.92
N ILE A 280 -5.91 45.63 -17.16
CA ILE A 280 -4.51 46.00 -17.44
C ILE A 280 -4.40 46.75 -18.78
N ALA A 281 -5.10 46.30 -19.82
CA ALA A 281 -5.16 46.95 -21.14
C ALA A 281 -5.69 48.39 -21.04
N LEU A 282 -6.77 48.59 -20.30
CA LEU A 282 -7.43 49.89 -20.11
C LEU A 282 -6.76 50.76 -19.03
N ALA A 283 -5.82 50.21 -18.25
CA ALA A 283 -5.07 50.95 -17.23
C ALA A 283 -3.87 51.73 -17.80
N ASP A 284 -3.49 51.51 -19.07
CA ASP A 284 -2.42 52.25 -19.75
C ASP A 284 -2.66 53.78 -19.63
N SER A 285 -1.70 54.48 -19.04
CA SER A 285 -1.84 55.90 -18.69
C SER A 285 -2.03 56.80 -19.92
N THR A 286 -1.53 56.36 -21.09
CA THR A 286 -1.74 57.08 -22.35
C THR A 286 -3.20 57.02 -22.82
N LEU A 287 -3.91 55.92 -22.53
CA LEU A 287 -5.33 55.81 -22.83
C LEU A 287 -6.15 56.69 -21.88
N LYS A 288 -5.80 56.73 -20.59
CA LYS A 288 -6.46 57.59 -19.59
C LYS A 288 -6.31 59.08 -19.91
N ALA A 289 -5.12 59.53 -20.28
CA ALA A 289 -4.88 60.92 -20.68
C ALA A 289 -5.76 61.33 -21.87
N ASN A 290 -5.89 60.44 -22.86
CA ASN A 290 -6.66 60.73 -24.06
C ASN A 290 -8.18 60.61 -23.85
N ILE A 291 -8.66 59.75 -22.95
CA ILE A 291 -10.08 59.70 -22.55
C ILE A 291 -10.47 60.93 -21.72
N ALA A 292 -9.57 61.43 -20.86
CA ALA A 292 -9.78 62.71 -20.18
C ALA A 292 -9.92 63.86 -21.20
N LEU A 293 -9.11 63.83 -22.27
CA LEU A 293 -9.22 64.76 -23.40
C LEU A 293 -10.61 64.69 -24.06
N SER A 294 -11.13 63.51 -24.40
CA SER A 294 -12.45 63.38 -25.03
C SER A 294 -13.60 63.79 -24.11
N SER A 295 -13.56 63.44 -22.82
CA SER A 295 -14.57 63.90 -21.84
C SER A 295 -14.60 65.42 -21.63
N SER A 296 -13.56 66.13 -22.08
CA SER A 296 -13.51 67.60 -22.09
C SER A 296 -14.17 68.20 -23.34
N ILE A 297 -14.43 67.41 -24.39
CA ILE A 297 -15.04 67.84 -25.66
C ILE A 297 -16.57 67.85 -25.56
N ASP A 298 -17.18 66.86 -24.90
CA ASP A 298 -18.63 66.78 -24.71
C ASP A 298 -19.21 68.04 -24.02
N LYS A 299 -18.44 68.64 -23.10
CA LYS A 299 -18.80 69.90 -22.43
C LYS A 299 -18.68 71.15 -23.32
N TYR A 300 -18.06 71.06 -24.49
CA TYR A 300 -17.84 72.19 -25.40
C TYR A 300 -18.84 72.20 -26.57
N ASN A 301 -19.26 71.02 -27.05
CA ASN A 301 -20.11 70.90 -28.24
C ASN A 301 -21.60 71.19 -27.98
N THR A 302 -22.09 71.08 -26.75
CA THR A 302 -23.51 71.24 -26.40
C THR A 302 -24.07 72.67 -26.58
N GLY A 303 -23.22 73.67 -26.85
CA GLY A 303 -23.62 75.08 -26.93
C GLY A 303 -23.87 75.67 -28.33
N ARG A 304 -23.59 74.95 -29.44
CA ARG A 304 -23.57 75.58 -30.80
C ARG A 304 -24.07 74.70 -31.97
N GLY A 305 -25.21 74.03 -31.83
CA GLY A 305 -26.17 73.78 -32.94
C GLY A 305 -25.76 73.04 -34.22
N LEU A 306 -24.50 72.63 -34.41
CA LEU A 306 -24.01 71.80 -35.52
C LEU A 306 -23.98 70.34 -35.07
N ASN A 307 -24.54 69.43 -35.87
CA ASN A 307 -24.65 68.04 -35.50
C ASN A 307 -23.35 67.30 -35.83
N TYR A 308 -22.98 66.28 -35.03
CA TYR A 308 -21.69 65.59 -35.18
C TYR A 308 -21.52 64.93 -36.57
N TYR A 309 -22.62 64.41 -37.13
CA TYR A 309 -22.66 63.81 -38.46
C TYR A 309 -22.40 64.81 -39.60
N ASP A 310 -22.80 66.07 -39.42
CA ASP A 310 -22.63 67.13 -40.41
C ASP A 310 -21.12 67.36 -40.65
N LEU A 311 -20.36 67.49 -39.57
CA LEU A 311 -18.92 67.69 -39.58
C LEU A 311 -18.15 66.46 -40.09
N GLN A 312 -18.65 65.23 -39.87
CA GLN A 312 -18.06 64.04 -40.49
C GLN A 312 -18.17 64.07 -42.01
N SER A 313 -19.28 64.57 -42.58
CA SER A 313 -19.45 64.64 -44.04
C SER A 313 -18.44 65.58 -44.71
N VAL A 314 -18.11 66.71 -44.07
CA VAL A 314 -17.14 67.70 -44.56
C VAL A 314 -15.70 67.19 -44.38
N THR A 315 -15.38 66.55 -43.25
CA THR A 315 -14.02 66.09 -42.94
C THR A 315 -13.59 64.81 -43.64
N ALA A 316 -14.54 64.03 -44.18
CA ALA A 316 -14.24 62.90 -45.05
C ALA A 316 -13.65 63.33 -46.41
N ASP A 317 -13.92 64.57 -46.84
CA ASP A 317 -13.43 65.14 -48.10
C ASP A 317 -12.07 65.81 -47.88
N GLN A 318 -10.99 65.09 -48.19
CA GLN A 318 -9.62 65.59 -48.01
C GLN A 318 -9.32 66.84 -48.84
N LYS A 319 -9.92 66.96 -50.05
CA LYS A 319 -9.69 68.11 -50.94
C LYS A 319 -10.35 69.36 -50.35
N LEU A 320 -11.64 69.28 -50.00
CA LEU A 320 -12.35 70.38 -49.35
C LEU A 320 -11.73 70.74 -48.00
N THR A 321 -11.35 69.74 -47.19
CA THR A 321 -10.67 69.96 -45.90
C THR A 321 -9.36 70.72 -46.09
N SER A 322 -8.51 70.33 -47.05
CA SER A 322 -7.25 71.02 -47.31
C SER A 322 -7.47 72.50 -47.69
N PHE A 323 -8.39 72.76 -48.62
CA PHE A 323 -8.78 74.10 -49.07
C PHE A 323 -9.31 74.99 -47.94
N LEU A 324 -10.11 74.44 -47.01
CA LEU A 324 -10.62 75.13 -45.83
C LEU A 324 -9.55 75.39 -44.75
N THR A 325 -8.57 74.50 -44.61
CA THR A 325 -7.49 74.68 -43.62
C THR A 325 -6.44 75.69 -44.05
N ASP A 326 -6.16 75.81 -45.35
CA ASP A 326 -5.20 76.75 -45.92
C ASP A 326 -5.54 78.21 -45.55
N THR A 327 -4.53 78.93 -45.06
CA THR A 327 -4.63 80.33 -44.67
C THR A 327 -4.83 81.29 -45.83
N ALA A 328 -4.35 80.97 -47.04
CA ALA A 328 -4.48 81.85 -48.20
C ALA A 328 -5.94 82.00 -48.66
N ASN A 329 -6.70 80.91 -48.66
CA ASN A 329 -8.10 80.90 -49.13
C ASN A 329 -9.07 81.62 -48.18
N ARG A 330 -8.66 81.91 -46.95
CA ARG A 330 -9.53 82.57 -45.95
C ARG A 330 -9.93 83.99 -46.36
N GLY A 331 -9.05 84.70 -47.07
CA GLY A 331 -9.33 86.05 -47.56
C GLY A 331 -10.42 86.06 -48.65
N SER A 332 -10.31 85.17 -49.64
CA SER A 332 -11.30 85.06 -50.71
C SER A 332 -12.64 84.51 -50.22
N LEU A 333 -12.65 83.56 -49.29
CA LEU A 333 -13.88 83.04 -48.69
C LEU A 333 -14.62 84.10 -47.84
N ARG A 334 -13.93 85.03 -47.19
CA ARG A 334 -14.57 86.15 -46.46
C ARG A 334 -15.31 87.14 -47.37
N ALA A 335 -14.92 87.24 -48.63
CA ALA A 335 -15.53 88.15 -49.62
C ALA A 335 -16.71 87.53 -50.39
N MET A 336 -16.95 86.22 -50.25
CA MET A 336 -18.00 85.50 -50.97
C MET A 336 -19.33 85.52 -50.21
N ASN A 337 -20.43 85.71 -50.93
CA ASN A 337 -21.77 85.52 -50.38
C ASN A 337 -22.10 84.03 -50.17
N ARG A 338 -23.23 83.72 -49.52
CA ARG A 338 -23.63 82.35 -49.18
C ARG A 338 -23.71 81.40 -50.40
N GLU A 339 -24.16 81.88 -51.55
CA GLU A 339 -24.33 81.08 -52.77
C GLU A 339 -22.98 80.82 -53.45
N GLN A 340 -22.14 81.85 -53.52
CA GLN A 340 -20.75 81.76 -53.97
C GLN A 340 -19.93 80.80 -53.10
N LEU A 341 -20.14 80.81 -51.78
CA LEU A 341 -19.50 79.89 -50.83
C LEU A 341 -19.91 78.43 -51.09
N VAL A 342 -21.20 78.16 -51.31
CA VAL A 342 -21.69 76.81 -51.65
C VAL A 342 -21.12 76.35 -53.00
N HIS A 343 -21.09 77.22 -54.02
CA HIS A 343 -20.46 76.91 -55.31
C HIS A 343 -18.97 76.61 -55.17
N LYS A 344 -18.23 77.44 -54.43
CA LYS A 344 -16.78 77.25 -54.21
C LYS A 344 -16.48 75.97 -53.41
N PHE A 345 -17.33 75.61 -52.46
CA PHE A 345 -17.21 74.35 -51.74
C PHE A 345 -17.56 73.14 -52.62
N ALA A 346 -18.49 73.27 -53.57
CA ALA A 346 -18.76 72.22 -54.55
C ALA A 346 -17.56 72.01 -55.50
N GLU A 347 -16.95 73.09 -56.02
CA GLU A 347 -15.73 73.02 -56.85
C GLU A 347 -14.54 72.36 -56.13
N GLN A 348 -14.38 72.63 -54.83
CA GLN A 348 -13.27 72.12 -54.02
C GLN A 348 -13.58 70.79 -53.31
N SER A 349 -14.82 70.33 -53.38
CA SER A 349 -15.21 68.99 -52.97
C SER A 349 -14.78 67.93 -53.99
N SER A 350 -14.71 66.69 -53.53
CA SER A 350 -14.67 65.47 -54.34
C SER A 350 -16.07 64.87 -54.59
N PHE A 351 -17.13 65.47 -54.05
CA PHE A 351 -18.53 65.06 -54.16
C PHE A 351 -19.50 66.26 -54.37
N PRO A 352 -19.37 67.03 -55.47
CA PRO A 352 -20.10 68.29 -55.68
C PRO A 352 -21.62 68.17 -55.51
N ASP A 353 -22.25 67.09 -55.99
CA ASP A 353 -23.70 66.87 -55.88
C ASP A 353 -24.19 66.80 -54.43
N ARG A 354 -23.34 66.31 -53.51
CA ARG A 354 -23.64 66.27 -52.06
C ARG A 354 -23.51 67.64 -51.40
N VAL A 355 -22.69 68.53 -51.96
CA VAL A 355 -22.60 69.93 -51.50
C VAL A 355 -23.84 70.70 -51.95
N ALA A 356 -24.22 70.55 -53.22
CA ALA A 356 -25.43 71.17 -53.78
C ALA A 356 -26.70 70.71 -53.05
N GLY A 357 -26.89 69.40 -52.88
CA GLY A 357 -28.05 68.83 -52.17
C GLY A 357 -28.14 69.19 -50.69
N ASN A 358 -27.06 69.67 -50.07
CA ASN A 358 -27.01 70.11 -48.67
C ASN A 358 -26.60 71.59 -48.54
N GLY A 359 -26.95 72.44 -49.51
CA GLY A 359 -26.52 73.85 -49.57
C GLY A 359 -26.84 74.69 -48.32
N ASP A 360 -27.88 74.34 -47.55
CA ASP A 360 -28.14 75.00 -46.26
C ASP A 360 -27.16 74.57 -45.16
N LEU A 361 -26.72 73.31 -45.14
CA LEU A 361 -25.70 72.82 -44.23
C LEU A 361 -24.34 73.45 -44.54
N PHE A 362 -23.92 73.40 -45.81
CA PHE A 362 -22.65 74.01 -46.24
C PHE A 362 -22.67 75.54 -46.11
N GLY A 363 -23.82 76.19 -46.31
CA GLY A 363 -24.02 77.61 -46.02
C GLY A 363 -23.81 77.94 -44.52
N ARG A 364 -24.41 77.18 -43.61
CA ARG A 364 -24.23 77.34 -42.15
C ARG A 364 -22.78 77.09 -41.72
N VAL A 365 -22.13 76.05 -42.28
CA VAL A 365 -20.71 75.76 -42.03
C VAL A 365 -19.81 76.88 -42.54
N ALA A 366 -20.05 77.41 -43.76
CA ALA A 366 -19.32 78.55 -44.30
C ALA A 366 -19.47 79.81 -43.42
N GLN A 367 -20.68 80.08 -42.93
CA GLN A 367 -21.01 81.22 -42.09
C GLN A 367 -20.44 81.10 -40.66
N ALA A 368 -20.22 79.88 -40.17
CA ALA A 368 -19.44 79.62 -38.95
C ALA A 368 -17.92 79.80 -39.19
N ILE A 369 -17.43 79.43 -40.37
CA ILE A 369 -16.03 79.51 -40.82
C ILE A 369 -15.56 80.96 -41.05
N THR A 370 -16.40 81.85 -41.57
CA THR A 370 -16.04 83.27 -41.77
C THR A 370 -15.93 84.05 -40.46
N ASN A 371 -16.64 83.62 -39.41
CA ASN A 371 -16.55 84.19 -38.07
C ASN A 371 -15.23 83.79 -37.38
N GLU A 372 -14.45 84.79 -36.95
CA GLU A 372 -13.04 84.61 -36.56
C GLU A 372 -12.81 83.70 -35.32
N LYS A 373 -13.80 83.59 -34.43
CA LYS A 373 -13.80 82.57 -33.36
C LYS A 373 -14.07 81.15 -33.87
N GLY A 374 -14.99 81.00 -34.83
CA GLY A 374 -15.45 79.69 -35.32
C GLY A 374 -14.38 78.92 -36.09
N LEU A 375 -13.52 79.59 -36.85
CA LEU A 375 -12.50 78.92 -37.65
C LEU A 375 -11.44 78.20 -36.81
N ASN A 376 -10.96 78.83 -35.74
CA ASN A 376 -10.01 78.22 -34.81
C ASN A 376 -10.66 77.08 -34.01
N ASP A 377 -11.94 77.24 -33.62
CA ASP A 377 -12.75 76.16 -33.05
C ASP A 377 -12.82 74.96 -34.03
N SER A 378 -13.14 75.18 -35.31
CA SER A 378 -13.25 74.14 -36.35
C SER A 378 -11.94 73.39 -36.60
N VAL A 379 -10.80 74.07 -36.77
CA VAL A 379 -9.50 73.39 -36.94
C VAL A 379 -9.17 72.54 -35.69
N SER A 380 -9.53 73.01 -34.50
CA SER A 380 -9.40 72.21 -33.28
C SER A 380 -10.28 70.95 -33.30
N VAL A 381 -11.50 71.01 -33.87
CA VAL A 381 -12.41 69.85 -34.00
C VAL A 381 -11.84 68.80 -34.96
N ILE A 382 -11.23 69.19 -36.08
CA ILE A 382 -10.59 68.24 -37.01
C ILE A 382 -9.37 67.55 -36.35
N ALA A 383 -8.56 68.31 -35.60
CA ALA A 383 -7.46 67.74 -34.83
C ALA A 383 -7.95 66.77 -33.73
N LYS A 384 -9.06 67.12 -33.04
CA LYS A 384 -9.72 66.27 -32.03
C LYS A 384 -10.30 64.99 -32.62
N LEU A 385 -11.01 65.05 -33.75
CA LEU A 385 -11.54 63.86 -34.44
C LEU A 385 -10.44 62.88 -34.85
N ASN A 386 -9.31 63.38 -35.35
CA ASN A 386 -8.15 62.55 -35.66
C ASN A 386 -7.51 61.93 -34.40
N ALA A 387 -7.50 62.66 -33.27
CA ALA A 387 -7.07 62.12 -31.99
C ALA A 387 -8.03 61.03 -31.46
N GLU A 388 -9.35 61.26 -31.52
CA GLU A 388 -10.37 60.27 -31.13
C GLU A 388 -10.26 58.99 -31.97
N LYS A 389 -10.07 59.11 -33.29
CA LYS A 389 -9.84 57.96 -34.18
C LYS A 389 -8.57 57.19 -33.78
N ALA A 390 -7.44 57.89 -33.57
CA ALA A 390 -6.21 57.27 -33.11
C ALA A 390 -6.35 56.59 -31.72
N VAL A 391 -7.22 57.11 -30.85
CA VAL A 391 -7.54 56.53 -29.53
C VAL A 391 -8.43 55.30 -29.67
N ALA A 392 -9.43 55.31 -30.56
CA ALA A 392 -10.27 54.15 -30.85
C ALA A 392 -9.44 53.01 -31.45
N GLU A 393 -8.60 53.30 -32.44
CA GLU A 393 -7.66 52.33 -33.03
C GLU A 393 -6.67 51.79 -31.98
N ARG A 394 -6.12 52.65 -31.11
CA ARG A 394 -5.22 52.21 -30.03
C ARG A 394 -5.94 51.35 -28.98
N ARG A 395 -7.19 51.70 -28.62
CA ARG A 395 -8.03 50.90 -27.72
C ARG A 395 -8.32 49.52 -28.30
N GLN A 396 -8.65 49.45 -29.59
CA GLN A 396 -8.89 48.19 -30.28
C GLN A 396 -7.63 47.31 -30.32
N ARG A 397 -6.45 47.90 -30.58
CA ARG A 397 -5.16 47.17 -30.51
C ARG A 397 -4.87 46.64 -29.10
N LEU A 398 -5.01 47.47 -28.06
CA LEU A 398 -4.81 47.04 -26.66
C LEU A 398 -5.78 45.93 -26.22
N LEU A 399 -7.03 45.94 -26.73
CA LEU A 399 -7.96 44.83 -26.50
C LEU A 399 -7.55 43.55 -27.25
N SER A 400 -7.07 43.66 -28.50
CA SER A 400 -6.53 42.50 -29.23
C SER A 400 -5.27 41.92 -28.56
N GLU A 401 -4.36 42.75 -28.04
CA GLU A 401 -3.23 42.29 -27.21
C GLU A 401 -3.72 41.49 -25.99
N ALA A 402 -4.81 41.93 -25.34
CA ALA A 402 -5.38 41.27 -24.18
C ALA A 402 -6.08 39.94 -24.53
N ASP A 403 -6.78 39.86 -25.66
CA ASP A 403 -7.38 38.61 -26.15
C ASP A 403 -6.32 37.61 -26.66
N THR A 404 -5.22 38.09 -27.26
CA THR A 404 -4.05 37.27 -27.63
C THR A 404 -3.32 36.74 -26.40
N ALA A 405 -3.16 37.56 -25.36
CA ALA A 405 -2.64 37.11 -24.06
C ALA A 405 -3.59 36.10 -23.39
N TYR A 406 -4.90 36.39 -23.35
CA TYR A 406 -5.93 35.53 -22.77
C TYR A 406 -5.96 34.15 -23.43
N SER A 407 -6.07 34.09 -24.76
CA SER A 407 -6.11 32.84 -25.52
C SER A 407 -4.86 31.99 -25.34
N THR A 408 -3.69 32.62 -25.16
CA THR A 408 -2.42 31.92 -24.95
C THR A 408 -2.29 31.38 -23.53
N ILE A 409 -2.60 32.20 -22.51
CA ILE A 409 -2.55 31.76 -21.10
C ILE A 409 -3.60 30.69 -20.85
N SER A 410 -4.82 30.87 -21.38
CA SER A 410 -5.86 29.84 -21.28
C SER A 410 -5.48 28.57 -22.03
N GLY A 411 -4.98 28.66 -23.26
CA GLY A 411 -4.51 27.51 -24.04
C GLY A 411 -3.38 26.71 -23.36
N ILE A 412 -2.46 27.38 -22.64
CA ILE A 412 -1.42 26.71 -21.84
C ILE A 412 -2.05 25.98 -20.63
N LYS A 413 -2.96 26.64 -19.90
CA LYS A 413 -3.68 26.03 -18.76
C LYS A 413 -4.54 24.84 -19.19
N GLU A 414 -5.23 24.97 -20.31
CA GLU A 414 -6.07 23.92 -20.89
C GLU A 414 -5.22 22.73 -21.39
N ASN A 415 -4.08 22.99 -22.05
CA ASN A 415 -3.13 21.94 -22.44
C ASN A 415 -2.57 21.18 -21.24
N LEU A 416 -2.20 21.87 -20.16
CA LEU A 416 -1.71 21.23 -18.93
C LEU A 416 -2.81 20.38 -18.28
N SER A 417 -4.01 20.95 -18.11
CA SER A 417 -5.18 20.24 -17.59
C SER A 417 -5.55 18.99 -18.41
N LYS A 418 -5.61 19.10 -19.74
CA LYS A 418 -5.86 17.99 -20.70
C LYS A 418 -4.84 16.84 -20.59
N ASN A 419 -3.63 17.12 -20.10
CA ASN A 419 -2.59 16.11 -19.89
C ASN A 419 -2.46 15.65 -18.42
N GLY A 420 -3.32 16.13 -17.51
CA GLY A 420 -3.39 15.71 -16.12
C GLY A 420 -2.54 16.54 -15.15
N TYR A 421 -2.15 17.75 -15.53
CA TYR A 421 -1.32 18.65 -14.72
C TYR A 421 -2.12 19.78 -14.07
N ASP A 422 -2.11 19.83 -12.75
CA ASP A 422 -2.59 20.99 -12.00
C ASP A 422 -1.55 22.12 -12.03
N VAL A 423 -1.95 23.23 -12.66
CA VAL A 423 -1.21 24.49 -12.73
C VAL A 423 -0.86 25.02 -11.34
N LYS A 424 -1.76 24.88 -10.35
CA LYS A 424 -1.51 25.35 -8.97
C LYS A 424 -0.40 24.53 -8.31
N LYS A 425 -0.42 23.20 -8.45
CA LYS A 425 0.65 22.33 -7.94
C LYS A 425 2.01 22.61 -8.62
N ILE A 426 2.02 22.91 -9.92
CA ILE A 426 3.24 23.32 -10.64
C ILE A 426 3.79 24.65 -10.12
N LEU A 427 2.92 25.64 -9.88
CA LEU A 427 3.31 26.93 -9.29
C LEU A 427 3.81 26.79 -7.86
N GLN A 428 3.18 25.94 -7.03
CA GLN A 428 3.67 25.60 -5.69
C GLN A 428 5.08 25.00 -5.74
N MET A 429 5.31 24.00 -6.60
CA MET A 429 6.65 23.42 -6.81
C MET A 429 7.68 24.47 -7.23
N GLN A 430 7.29 25.41 -8.09
CA GLN A 430 8.15 26.53 -8.49
C GLN A 430 8.45 27.49 -7.34
N GLN A 431 7.47 27.80 -6.49
CA GLN A 431 7.67 28.64 -5.33
C GLN A 431 8.68 28.01 -4.35
N VAL A 432 8.54 26.72 -4.03
CA VAL A 432 9.52 26.03 -3.15
C VAL A 432 10.92 25.98 -3.78
N LEU A 433 11.01 25.76 -5.09
CA LEU A 433 12.28 25.75 -5.84
C LEU A 433 12.93 27.14 -5.99
N ASN A 434 12.13 28.20 -6.03
CA ASN A 434 12.64 29.58 -6.07
C ASN A 434 13.19 30.02 -4.69
N HIS A 435 12.61 29.53 -3.59
CA HIS A 435 13.08 29.82 -2.22
C HIS A 435 14.33 29.00 -1.80
N SER A 436 14.88 28.18 -2.69
CA SER A 436 16.04 27.30 -2.41
C SER A 436 17.22 27.56 -3.35
N ASP A 437 17.40 28.83 -3.75
CA ASP A 437 18.55 29.40 -4.49
C ASP A 437 19.03 28.63 -5.73
N GLY A 438 18.13 27.85 -6.35
CA GLY A 438 18.36 27.13 -7.61
C GLY A 438 19.31 25.93 -7.53
N ASN A 439 20.39 26.01 -6.75
CA ASN A 439 21.44 24.99 -6.63
C ASN A 439 20.97 23.71 -5.92
N VAL A 440 20.00 23.82 -5.01
CA VAL A 440 19.48 22.69 -4.22
C VAL A 440 18.89 21.58 -5.12
N GLY A 441 18.23 21.98 -6.21
CA GLY A 441 17.34 21.12 -7.01
C GLY A 441 17.97 19.90 -7.70
N ASN A 442 19.27 19.97 -8.02
CA ASN A 442 19.99 18.86 -8.69
C ASN A 442 20.69 17.91 -7.69
N SER A 443 20.60 18.18 -6.38
CA SER A 443 21.22 17.35 -5.34
C SER A 443 20.20 16.38 -4.72
N GLU A 444 20.66 15.17 -4.40
CA GLU A 444 19.85 14.17 -3.68
C GLU A 444 19.42 14.68 -2.30
N MET A 445 20.29 15.44 -1.61
CA MET A 445 19.96 16.15 -0.36
C MET A 445 18.83 17.17 -0.56
N GLY A 446 18.83 17.88 -1.68
CA GLY A 446 17.81 18.87 -2.01
C GLY A 446 16.46 18.27 -2.33
N GLN A 447 16.42 17.19 -3.11
CA GLN A 447 15.16 16.46 -3.33
C GLN A 447 14.58 15.90 -2.02
N ASN A 448 15.45 15.43 -1.11
CA ASN A 448 15.09 15.06 0.27
C ASN A 448 14.71 16.25 1.20
N TYR A 449 14.86 17.50 0.76
CA TYR A 449 14.34 18.68 1.46
C TYR A 449 13.01 19.15 0.85
N LEU A 450 12.91 19.11 -0.48
CA LEU A 450 11.70 19.44 -1.23
C LEU A 450 10.57 18.44 -0.95
N SER A 451 10.88 17.15 -0.76
CA SER A 451 9.93 16.10 -0.35
C SER A 451 9.36 16.25 1.08
N LYS A 452 9.64 17.36 1.76
CA LYS A 452 9.13 17.70 3.12
C LYS A 452 8.34 19.02 3.11
N VAL A 453 7.92 19.48 1.93
CA VAL A 453 7.08 20.67 1.77
C VAL A 453 5.74 20.25 1.17
N PRO A 454 4.70 20.06 2.01
CA PRO A 454 3.45 19.42 1.63
C PRO A 454 2.56 20.34 0.81
N ALA A 455 1.94 19.84 -0.26
CA ALA A 455 1.07 20.65 -1.11
C ALA A 455 -0.33 20.92 -0.49
N ASN A 456 -0.71 20.20 0.58
CA ASN A 456 -1.92 20.46 1.35
C ASN A 456 -1.82 19.98 2.82
N GLY A 457 -2.78 20.40 3.65
CA GLY A 457 -2.80 20.09 5.09
C GLY A 457 -3.02 18.61 5.45
N LEU A 458 -3.48 17.78 4.52
CA LEU A 458 -3.58 16.32 4.74
C LEU A 458 -2.21 15.66 4.51
N GLN A 459 -1.48 16.10 3.50
CA GLN A 459 -0.10 15.68 3.26
C GLN A 459 0.83 16.13 4.39
N SER A 460 0.65 17.35 4.93
CA SER A 460 1.45 17.83 6.08
C SER A 460 1.21 17.05 7.38
N PHE A 461 0.05 16.42 7.51
CA PHE A 461 -0.23 15.44 8.55
C PHE A 461 0.50 14.11 8.25
N PHE A 462 0.32 13.54 7.05
CA PHE A 462 0.92 12.24 6.69
C PHE A 462 2.46 12.25 6.59
N GLU A 463 3.11 13.37 6.24
CA GLU A 463 4.57 13.55 6.37
C GLU A 463 5.08 13.35 7.81
N ARG A 464 4.26 13.72 8.79
CA ARG A 464 4.57 13.53 10.21
C ARG A 464 4.25 12.12 10.69
N VAL A 465 3.43 11.35 9.95
CA VAL A 465 3.08 9.96 10.29
C VAL A 465 4.24 9.03 9.92
N ASP A 466 4.83 8.38 10.91
CA ASP A 466 5.86 7.35 10.74
C ASP A 466 5.25 5.95 10.56
N ALA A 467 4.06 5.73 11.12
CA ALA A 467 3.25 4.53 10.91
C ALA A 467 1.78 4.85 11.17
N PHE A 468 0.89 4.41 10.27
CA PHE A 468 -0.54 4.33 10.55
C PHE A 468 -1.04 2.95 10.14
N LYS A 469 -1.76 2.27 11.03
CA LYS A 469 -2.43 0.98 10.79
C LYS A 469 -3.87 1.08 11.31
N LEU A 470 -4.84 0.62 10.53
CA LEU A 470 -6.26 0.58 10.90
C LEU A 470 -6.85 -0.78 10.54
N GLY A 471 -7.65 -1.37 11.43
CA GLY A 471 -8.14 -2.74 11.34
C GLY A 471 -7.26 -3.73 12.09
N ALA A 472 -7.17 -4.97 11.61
CA ALA A 472 -6.46 -6.08 12.21
C ALA A 472 -4.96 -6.07 11.86
N TYR A 473 -4.08 -5.92 12.85
CA TYR A 473 -2.63 -5.86 12.66
C TYR A 473 -1.85 -6.60 13.74
N GLY A 474 -0.70 -7.17 13.35
CA GLY A 474 0.37 -7.49 14.29
C GLY A 474 1.21 -6.24 14.61
N ASN A 475 1.54 -6.04 15.89
CA ASN A 475 2.51 -5.02 16.29
C ASN A 475 3.15 -5.30 17.66
N ASN A 476 4.41 -4.92 17.81
CA ASN A 476 5.04 -4.79 19.11
C ASN A 476 4.47 -3.55 19.82
N VAL A 477 3.55 -3.77 20.75
CA VAL A 477 2.91 -2.70 21.53
C VAL A 477 3.93 -2.10 22.53
N PRO A 478 3.93 -0.78 22.77
CA PRO A 478 4.76 -0.17 23.80
C PRO A 478 4.55 -0.80 25.18
N GLY A 479 5.57 -0.74 26.04
CA GLY A 479 5.58 -1.42 27.34
C GLY A 479 5.96 -2.91 27.31
N ASN A 480 6.22 -3.50 26.14
CA ASN A 480 6.68 -4.88 26.04
C ASN A 480 8.22 -5.01 26.12
N VAL A 481 8.72 -5.58 27.22
CA VAL A 481 10.14 -5.88 27.51
C VAL A 481 10.70 -7.05 26.67
N GLN A 482 9.85 -7.97 26.20
CA GLN A 482 10.25 -9.10 25.35
C GLN A 482 9.46 -9.06 24.05
N SER A 483 10.04 -8.43 23.03
CA SER A 483 9.43 -8.18 21.73
C SER A 483 8.64 -9.39 21.17
N ARG A 484 7.32 -9.29 21.29
CA ARG A 484 6.32 -10.20 20.76
C ARG A 484 5.23 -9.31 20.17
N ASP A 485 4.92 -9.53 18.90
CA ASP A 485 3.80 -8.84 18.26
C ASP A 485 2.48 -9.34 18.86
N LEU A 486 1.69 -8.41 19.38
CA LEU A 486 0.28 -8.68 19.71
C LEU A 486 -0.56 -8.47 18.45
N PHE A 487 -1.57 -9.32 18.29
CA PHE A 487 -2.56 -9.19 17.24
C PHE A 487 -3.75 -8.37 17.76
N LEU A 488 -3.89 -7.14 17.26
CA LEU A 488 -4.91 -6.18 17.68
C LEU A 488 -5.81 -5.82 16.49
N THR A 489 -7.10 -5.61 16.74
CA THR A 489 -8.05 -5.04 15.78
C THR A 489 -8.47 -3.65 16.25
N GLY A 490 -8.02 -2.60 15.56
CA GLY A 490 -8.27 -1.21 15.92
C GLY A 490 -7.37 -0.23 15.16
N THR A 491 -6.83 0.78 15.83
CA THR A 491 -5.98 1.84 15.26
C THR A 491 -4.61 1.86 15.92
N HIS A 492 -3.56 2.13 15.14
CA HIS A 492 -2.21 2.45 15.58
C HIS A 492 -1.71 3.65 14.77
N LEU A 493 -1.17 4.66 15.46
CA LEU A 493 -0.68 5.89 14.85
C LEU A 493 0.62 6.32 15.55
N THR A 494 1.72 6.39 14.81
CA THR A 494 2.96 7.02 15.26
C THR A 494 3.16 8.31 14.47
N PHE A 495 3.23 9.45 15.16
CA PHE A 495 3.53 10.76 14.56
C PHE A 495 4.81 11.36 15.15
N LYS A 496 5.54 12.12 14.35
CA LYS A 496 6.76 12.85 14.73
C LYS A 496 6.40 14.27 15.14
N SER A 497 6.69 14.65 16.38
CA SER A 497 6.57 16.02 16.88
C SER A 497 7.92 16.47 17.45
N GLY A 498 8.51 17.54 16.93
CA GLY A 498 9.82 18.03 17.37
C GLY A 498 10.95 17.00 17.29
N GLY A 499 10.89 16.05 16.35
CA GLY A 499 11.84 14.93 16.24
C GLY A 499 11.59 13.75 17.20
N ILE A 500 10.65 13.88 18.13
CA ILE A 500 10.18 12.82 19.02
C ILE A 500 9.05 12.06 18.31
N PRO A 501 9.20 10.76 17.96
CA PRO A 501 8.07 9.95 17.57
C PRO A 501 7.21 9.64 18.80
N ILE A 502 5.94 9.99 18.72
CA ILE A 502 4.90 9.68 19.70
C ILE A 502 3.91 8.73 19.04
N THR A 503 3.78 7.54 19.63
CA THR A 503 2.87 6.48 19.23
C THR A 503 1.63 6.49 20.09
N PHE A 504 0.47 6.33 19.47
CA PHE A 504 -0.83 6.13 20.09
C PHE A 504 -1.48 4.90 19.47
N GLY A 505 -2.36 4.24 20.21
CA GLY A 505 -3.21 3.21 19.64
C GLY A 505 -4.36 2.80 20.55
N TYR A 506 -5.37 2.22 19.90
CA TYR A 506 -6.54 1.65 20.54
C TYR A 506 -6.96 0.40 19.77
N GLY A 507 -7.33 -0.69 20.42
CA GLY A 507 -7.83 -1.86 19.69
C GLY A 507 -8.05 -3.09 20.55
N ASN A 508 -8.84 -4.04 20.04
CA ASN A 508 -9.23 -5.24 20.76
C ASN A 508 -8.33 -6.41 20.37
N MET A 509 -7.84 -7.17 21.36
CA MET A 509 -7.07 -8.40 21.10
C MET A 509 -8.03 -9.55 20.80
N ASN A 510 -8.15 -9.88 19.52
CA ASN A 510 -9.00 -10.96 19.03
C ASN A 510 -8.19 -12.27 18.95
N ASP A 511 -8.02 -12.91 20.10
CA ASP A 511 -7.30 -14.19 20.26
C ASP A 511 -8.23 -15.36 20.65
N VAL A 512 -9.53 -15.08 20.82
CA VAL A 512 -10.61 -16.06 21.00
C VAL A 512 -10.75 -16.91 19.73
N GLY A 513 -10.83 -18.24 19.90
CA GLY A 513 -10.89 -19.18 18.77
C GLY A 513 -9.52 -19.47 18.13
N SER A 514 -8.42 -18.99 18.70
CA SER A 514 -7.08 -19.46 18.35
C SER A 514 -6.93 -20.95 18.66
N VAL A 515 -6.06 -21.65 17.90
CA VAL A 515 -5.98 -23.13 17.91
C VAL A 515 -5.69 -23.72 19.30
N LYS A 516 -5.05 -22.96 20.19
CA LYS A 516 -4.78 -23.35 21.59
C LYS A 516 -6.04 -23.47 22.46
N ASP A 517 -7.10 -22.73 22.12
CA ASP A 517 -8.33 -22.61 22.90
C ASP A 517 -9.46 -23.51 22.33
N ASN A 518 -9.30 -24.06 21.13
CA ASN A 518 -10.32 -24.83 20.38
C ASN A 518 -10.63 -26.24 20.98
N ALA A 519 -10.22 -26.49 22.22
CA ALA A 519 -10.54 -27.67 23.03
C ALA A 519 -11.11 -27.31 24.42
N PHE A 520 -11.34 -26.02 24.70
CA PHE A 520 -11.87 -25.52 25.96
C PHE A 520 -13.17 -24.76 25.72
N ASN A 521 -14.21 -25.06 26.52
CA ASN A 521 -15.55 -24.44 26.40
C ASN A 521 -15.54 -22.92 26.71
N SER A 522 -14.45 -22.40 27.25
CA SER A 522 -14.10 -20.99 27.33
C SER A 522 -12.58 -20.84 27.28
N SER A 523 -12.06 -19.75 26.70
CA SER A 523 -10.63 -19.47 26.80
C SER A 523 -10.30 -19.03 28.22
N VAL A 524 -9.73 -19.95 28.99
CA VAL A 524 -9.17 -19.68 30.34
C VAL A 524 -7.95 -18.76 30.26
N TYR A 525 -7.38 -18.55 29.06
CA TYR A 525 -6.12 -17.84 28.83
C TYR A 525 -6.28 -16.48 28.15
N ASN A 526 -7.36 -16.20 27.42
CA ASN A 526 -7.58 -14.88 26.84
C ASN A 526 -9.06 -14.54 26.60
N THR A 527 -9.61 -13.68 27.45
CA THR A 527 -10.84 -12.93 27.16
C THR A 527 -10.55 -11.79 26.17
N PRO A 528 -11.53 -11.33 25.37
CA PRO A 528 -11.38 -10.11 24.58
C PRO A 528 -11.11 -8.90 25.48
N LYS A 529 -9.90 -8.35 25.39
CA LYS A 529 -9.52 -7.09 26.05
C LYS A 529 -9.41 -5.97 25.03
N ALA A 530 -9.96 -4.81 25.36
CA ALA A 530 -9.70 -3.57 24.68
C ALA A 530 -8.41 -2.95 25.22
N PHE A 531 -7.53 -2.48 24.34
CA PHE A 531 -6.25 -1.89 24.68
C PHE A 531 -6.26 -0.41 24.34
N THR A 532 -5.66 0.42 25.19
CA THR A 532 -5.19 1.77 24.85
C THR A 532 -3.68 1.82 25.07
N TYR A 533 -2.95 2.57 24.25
CA TYR A 533 -1.54 2.84 24.54
C TYR A 533 -1.07 4.19 24.00
N ILE A 534 -0.12 4.78 24.71
CA ILE A 534 0.63 5.97 24.33
C ILE A 534 2.12 5.72 24.63
N SER A 535 3.02 6.17 23.76
CA SER A 535 4.46 6.18 24.05
C SER A 535 5.23 7.24 23.29
N ALA A 536 6.19 7.90 23.94
CA ALA A 536 7.16 8.78 23.30
C ALA A 536 8.56 8.17 23.34
N VAL A 537 9.35 8.34 22.27
CA VAL A 537 10.78 7.97 22.26
C VAL A 537 11.64 9.23 22.22
N LEU A 538 12.18 9.59 23.37
CA LEU A 538 13.07 10.74 23.58
C LEU A 538 14.48 10.37 23.09
N ASN A 539 14.74 10.69 21.82
CA ASN A 539 16.04 10.55 21.18
C ASN A 539 16.95 11.72 21.56
N ARG A 540 17.74 11.58 22.64
CA ARG A 540 18.72 12.61 23.05
C ARG A 540 20.09 12.46 22.38
N SER A 541 20.36 11.31 21.77
CA SER A 541 21.57 11.04 20.96
C SER A 541 21.33 9.78 20.11
N SER A 542 22.10 9.59 19.04
CA SER A 542 22.12 8.34 18.26
C SER A 542 22.49 7.11 19.10
N ALA A 543 23.22 7.29 20.20
CA ALA A 543 23.61 6.22 21.12
C ALA A 543 22.62 5.99 22.28
N ASN A 544 21.75 6.96 22.59
CA ASN A 544 20.93 6.98 23.80
C ASN A 544 19.48 7.41 23.52
N SER A 545 18.56 6.45 23.62
CA SER A 545 17.11 6.68 23.52
C SER A 545 16.41 6.28 24.82
N VAL A 546 15.54 7.16 25.33
CA VAL A 546 14.62 6.86 26.45
C VAL A 546 13.20 6.77 25.89
N ARG A 547 12.53 5.64 26.09
CA ARG A 547 11.12 5.46 25.77
C ARG A 547 10.30 5.50 27.05
N VAL A 548 9.25 6.33 27.04
CA VAL A 548 8.21 6.34 28.07
C VAL A 548 6.93 5.83 27.43
N SER A 549 6.22 4.91 28.07
CA SER A 549 4.95 4.38 27.55
C SER A 549 3.95 4.03 28.63
N VAL A 550 2.67 4.31 28.37
CA VAL A 550 1.54 3.84 29.17
C VAL A 550 0.68 2.94 28.29
N ILE A 551 0.27 1.79 28.83
CA ILE A 551 -0.66 0.86 28.19
C ILE A 551 -1.78 0.49 29.16
N GLY A 552 -3.02 0.76 28.77
CA GLY A 552 -4.23 0.28 29.44
C GLY A 552 -4.79 -0.96 28.74
N SER A 553 -5.30 -1.91 29.52
CA SER A 553 -6.24 -2.91 29.02
C SER A 553 -7.50 -2.94 29.87
N TYR A 554 -8.64 -3.06 29.22
CA TYR A 554 -9.97 -3.09 29.81
C TYR A 554 -10.68 -4.36 29.35
N ASN A 555 -11.21 -5.15 30.29
CA ASN A 555 -12.00 -6.32 29.93
C ASN A 555 -13.32 -5.85 29.30
N GLN A 556 -13.58 -6.20 28.04
CA GLN A 556 -14.92 -6.00 27.49
C GLN A 556 -15.86 -7.00 28.16
N ARG A 557 -16.96 -6.51 28.75
CA ARG A 557 -17.96 -7.37 29.39
C ARG A 557 -18.51 -8.34 28.34
N SER A 558 -18.24 -9.64 28.52
CA SER A 558 -18.83 -10.69 27.70
C SER A 558 -20.33 -10.80 27.99
N GLN A 559 -21.14 -10.02 27.28
CA GLN A 559 -22.60 -10.19 27.26
C GLN A 559 -22.94 -11.41 26.40
N GLY A 560 -22.63 -12.61 26.93
CA GLY A 560 -22.53 -13.84 26.13
C GLY A 560 -22.72 -15.13 26.93
N VAL A 561 -23.91 -15.29 27.51
CA VAL A 561 -24.59 -16.55 27.87
C VAL A 561 -23.69 -17.77 28.15
N ASN A 562 -23.28 -17.96 29.41
CA ASN A 562 -22.99 -19.27 29.98
C ASN A 562 -22.98 -19.20 31.52
N GLN A 563 -23.96 -19.82 32.19
CA GLN A 563 -24.17 -19.69 33.64
C GLN A 563 -23.05 -20.30 34.52
N TYR A 564 -22.16 -21.12 33.93
CA TYR A 564 -21.02 -21.74 34.62
C TYR A 564 -19.69 -20.99 34.44
N GLN A 565 -19.67 -19.85 33.74
CA GLN A 565 -18.51 -18.98 33.77
C GLN A 565 -18.47 -18.23 35.09
N LEU A 566 -17.54 -18.62 35.98
CA LEU A 566 -17.12 -17.76 37.09
C LEU A 566 -16.86 -16.35 36.55
N PRO A 567 -17.37 -15.28 37.19
CA PRO A 567 -17.20 -13.92 36.70
C PRO A 567 -15.72 -13.54 36.78
N ALA A 568 -15.00 -13.73 35.68
CA ALA A 568 -13.66 -13.21 35.51
C ALA A 568 -13.71 -11.71 35.77
N VAL A 569 -13.07 -11.28 36.86
CA VAL A 569 -13.15 -9.91 37.37
C VAL A 569 -12.73 -8.96 36.25
N SER A 570 -13.39 -7.80 36.18
CA SER A 570 -13.15 -6.81 35.12
C SER A 570 -11.85 -6.06 35.36
N ASP A 571 -10.74 -6.79 35.31
CA ASP A 571 -9.38 -6.35 35.59
C ASP A 571 -8.92 -5.32 34.55
N ASN A 572 -9.32 -4.08 34.79
CA ASN A 572 -8.78 -2.91 34.13
C ASN A 572 -7.37 -2.69 34.69
N ASN A 573 -6.37 -2.78 33.82
CA ASN A 573 -4.96 -2.74 34.20
C ASN A 573 -4.23 -1.70 33.35
N VAL A 574 -3.55 -0.75 34.00
CA VAL A 574 -2.75 0.28 33.35
C VAL A 574 -1.29 0.15 33.78
N VAL A 575 -0.38 0.01 32.82
CA VAL A 575 1.06 -0.15 33.05
C VAL A 575 1.84 1.04 32.52
N PHE A 576 2.55 1.73 33.41
CA PHE A 576 3.56 2.72 33.05
C PHE A 576 4.92 2.02 32.90
N THR A 577 5.62 2.26 31.79
CA THR A 577 6.96 1.71 31.50
C THR A 577 7.93 2.82 31.14
N LEU A 578 9.11 2.77 31.75
CA LEU A 578 10.30 3.55 31.43
C LEU A 578 11.39 2.61 30.91
N SER A 579 11.70 2.75 29.63
CA SER A 579 12.70 1.97 28.90
C SER A 579 13.90 2.85 28.52
N LYS A 580 15.12 2.41 28.79
CA LYS A 580 16.34 3.13 28.40
C LYS A 580 17.36 2.20 27.75
N ALA A 581 17.74 2.54 26.52
CA ALA A 581 18.85 1.89 25.83
C ALA A 581 20.10 2.78 25.95
N PHE A 582 21.14 2.25 26.59
CA PHE A 582 22.49 2.79 26.63
C PHE A 582 23.35 2.03 25.60
N THR A 583 24.07 2.75 24.74
CA THR A 583 25.00 2.13 23.77
C THR A 583 26.42 2.60 24.06
N PHE A 584 27.29 1.67 24.45
CA PHE A 584 28.71 1.91 24.71
C PHE A 584 29.56 1.20 23.64
N ASN A 585 30.51 1.90 23.03
CA ASN A 585 31.26 1.38 21.86
C ASN A 585 31.94 0.02 22.11
N HIS A 586 32.53 -0.18 23.29
CA HIS A 586 33.30 -1.40 23.62
C HIS A 586 32.61 -2.32 24.65
N ILE A 587 31.62 -1.82 25.40
CA ILE A 587 30.86 -2.60 26.40
C ILE A 587 29.52 -3.10 25.84
N GLY A 588 29.18 -2.69 24.61
CA GLY A 588 27.95 -3.09 23.93
C GLY A 588 26.74 -2.27 24.37
N ARG A 589 25.56 -2.83 24.17
CA ARG A 589 24.28 -2.19 24.47
C ARG A 589 23.65 -2.77 25.73
N PHE A 590 23.29 -1.91 26.66
CA PHE A 590 22.46 -2.24 27.81
C PHE A 590 21.07 -1.63 27.63
N ASN A 591 20.04 -2.46 27.74
CA ASN A 591 18.65 -2.03 27.86
C ASN A 591 18.25 -2.21 29.32
N VAL A 592 17.63 -1.20 29.91
CA VAL A 592 17.02 -1.26 31.24
C VAL A 592 15.57 -0.83 31.10
N ASP A 593 14.66 -1.72 31.48
CA ASP A 593 13.22 -1.57 31.37
C ASP A 593 12.59 -1.70 32.75
N VAL A 594 12.00 -0.60 33.25
CA VAL A 594 11.30 -0.58 34.55
C VAL A 594 9.83 -0.26 34.29
N SER A 595 8.91 -1.02 34.89
CA SER A 595 7.48 -0.70 34.76
C SER A 595 6.69 -0.99 36.02
N LYS A 596 5.61 -0.23 36.26
CA LYS A 596 4.64 -0.44 37.35
C LYS A 596 3.24 -0.58 36.74
N SER A 597 2.52 -1.63 37.12
CA SER A 597 1.11 -1.84 36.82
C SER A 597 0.24 -1.31 37.96
N THR A 598 -1.00 -0.91 37.67
CA THR A 598 -2.06 -0.78 38.69
C THR A 598 -2.27 -2.15 39.33
N ASN A 599 -2.18 -2.24 40.67
CA ASN A 599 -2.05 -3.53 41.33
C ASN A 599 -3.39 -4.25 41.55
N VAL A 600 -3.39 -5.59 41.43
CA VAL A 600 -4.54 -6.45 41.78
C VAL A 600 -4.10 -7.44 42.87
N SER A 601 -3.83 -6.91 44.06
CA SER A 601 -3.54 -7.71 45.26
C SER A 601 -4.79 -7.90 46.11
N SER A 602 -4.99 -9.12 46.63
CA SER A 602 -6.31 -9.66 47.00
C SER A 602 -6.74 -9.38 48.46
N ALA A 603 -6.37 -8.23 49.03
CA ALA A 603 -6.79 -7.83 50.38
C ALA A 603 -8.09 -7.01 50.37
N ASN A 604 -8.17 -5.97 49.53
CA ASN A 604 -9.27 -5.00 49.52
C ASN A 604 -10.51 -5.48 48.74
N TYR A 605 -10.91 -6.74 48.91
CA TYR A 605 -12.18 -7.28 48.41
C TYR A 605 -13.34 -7.11 49.40
N LEU A 606 -13.03 -6.84 50.67
CA LEU A 606 -14.01 -6.63 51.76
C LEU A 606 -14.40 -5.16 51.96
N ASN A 607 -13.60 -4.21 51.44
CA ASN A 607 -13.71 -2.79 51.80
C ASN A 607 -14.38 -1.94 50.70
N GLY A 608 -15.72 -1.88 50.73
CA GLY A 608 -16.51 -0.78 50.16
C GLY A 608 -16.72 -0.73 48.64
N THR A 609 -17.69 0.09 48.23
CA THR A 609 -18.03 0.37 46.82
C THR A 609 -17.01 1.27 46.11
N ASP A 610 -16.35 2.15 46.84
CA ASP A 610 -15.49 3.19 46.25
C ASP A 610 -14.18 2.59 45.77
N ALA A 611 -13.62 1.65 46.54
CA ALA A 611 -12.52 0.80 46.08
C ALA A 611 -12.89 -0.04 44.84
N VAL A 612 -14.17 -0.22 44.52
CA VAL A 612 -14.62 -0.88 43.26
C VAL A 612 -14.76 0.14 42.12
N LEU A 613 -14.94 1.43 42.41
CA LEU A 613 -14.90 2.52 41.43
C LEU A 613 -13.45 2.88 41.04
N GLU A 614 -12.53 2.95 42.00
CA GLU A 614 -11.10 3.20 41.73
C GLU A 614 -10.47 2.06 40.90
N LYS A 615 -10.82 0.81 41.20
CA LYS A 615 -10.49 -0.38 40.38
C LYS A 615 -11.04 -0.29 38.96
N LYS A 616 -12.26 0.23 38.75
CA LYS A 616 -12.82 0.47 37.41
C LYS A 616 -12.07 1.58 36.67
N GLY A 617 -11.67 2.64 37.36
CA GLY A 617 -10.91 3.74 36.78
C GLY A 617 -9.46 3.38 36.42
N GLY A 618 -8.90 2.33 37.03
CA GLY A 618 -7.45 2.07 36.95
C GLY A 618 -6.64 3.13 37.69
N MET A 619 -7.20 3.72 38.75
CA MET A 619 -6.63 4.88 39.44
C MET A 619 -5.84 4.52 40.71
N ASN A 620 -5.70 3.23 41.02
CA ASN A 620 -4.87 2.73 42.14
C ASN A 620 -3.37 2.83 41.83
N TYR A 621 -2.89 4.08 41.76
CA TYR A 621 -1.50 4.50 41.71
C TYR A 621 -1.02 4.99 43.08
N ASP A 622 -1.30 4.23 44.14
CA ASP A 622 -0.48 4.38 45.34
C ASP A 622 0.97 4.09 44.94
N LEU A 623 1.86 5.05 45.19
CA LEU A 623 3.28 4.95 44.87
C LEU A 623 4.06 4.22 45.97
N ALA A 624 3.61 4.31 47.22
CA ALA A 624 4.25 3.72 48.40
C ALA A 624 3.76 2.29 48.66
N ALA A 625 2.44 2.05 48.64
CA ALA A 625 1.91 0.70 48.78
C ALA A 625 2.26 -0.18 47.56
N ASP A 626 2.43 -1.48 47.82
CA ASP A 626 2.63 -2.54 46.84
C ASP A 626 3.75 -2.34 45.80
N MET A 627 4.66 -1.37 45.97
CA MET A 627 5.64 -0.98 44.94
C MET A 627 6.37 -2.17 44.30
N PHE A 628 6.94 -3.07 45.10
CA PHE A 628 7.64 -4.26 44.59
C PHE A 628 6.72 -5.41 44.14
N GLN A 629 5.46 -5.45 44.60
CA GLN A 629 4.47 -6.42 44.09
C GLN A 629 4.00 -6.04 42.69
N ALA A 630 3.82 -4.74 42.47
CA ALA A 630 3.21 -4.13 41.29
C ALA A 630 4.22 -3.74 40.19
N MET A 631 5.51 -4.08 40.33
CA MET A 631 6.57 -3.69 39.40
C MET A 631 7.21 -4.86 38.65
N SER A 632 7.77 -4.54 37.48
CA SER A 632 8.74 -5.36 36.78
C SER A 632 10.06 -4.62 36.55
N PHE A 633 11.13 -5.41 36.47
CA PHE A 633 12.48 -4.97 36.15
C PHE A 633 13.07 -5.90 35.08
N GLY A 634 13.48 -5.34 33.95
CA GLY A 634 14.15 -6.03 32.86
C GLY A 634 15.50 -5.40 32.57
N VAL A 635 16.53 -6.22 32.40
CA VAL A 635 17.85 -5.82 31.91
C VAL A 635 18.25 -6.74 30.78
N GLY A 636 18.66 -6.18 29.65
CA GLY A 636 19.20 -6.92 28.51
C GLY A 636 20.53 -6.33 28.06
N HIS A 637 21.62 -7.09 28.23
CA HIS A 637 22.96 -6.75 27.76
C HIS A 637 23.28 -7.49 26.46
N ARG A 638 23.94 -6.81 25.51
CA ARG A 638 24.35 -7.37 24.23
C ARG A 638 25.67 -6.75 23.75
N LEU A 639 26.69 -7.59 23.64
CA LEU A 639 28.05 -7.28 23.16
C LEU A 639 28.34 -7.99 21.82
N ASP A 640 29.18 -7.38 20.98
CA ASP A 640 29.68 -7.96 19.71
C ASP A 640 31.10 -7.43 19.44
N ILE A 641 32.11 -8.11 20.00
CA ILE A 641 33.54 -7.80 19.78
C ILE A 641 34.05 -8.70 18.66
N LYS A 642 34.05 -8.16 17.45
CA LYS A 642 34.39 -8.86 16.20
C LYS A 642 35.84 -9.31 16.18
N GLU A 643 36.73 -8.53 16.78
CA GLU A 643 38.17 -8.74 16.91
C GLU A 643 38.48 -9.98 17.75
N LEU A 644 37.68 -10.19 18.82
CA LEU A 644 37.75 -11.36 19.69
C LEU A 644 36.85 -12.51 19.21
N GLY A 645 36.08 -12.31 18.12
CA GLY A 645 35.07 -13.25 17.65
C GLY A 645 33.98 -13.58 18.68
N PHE A 646 33.76 -12.70 19.68
CA PHE A 646 32.88 -12.93 20.81
C PHE A 646 31.64 -12.04 20.75
N SER A 647 30.46 -12.63 20.94
CA SER A 647 29.20 -11.89 21.05
C SER A 647 28.31 -12.53 22.10
N ASP A 648 27.65 -11.71 22.90
CA ASP A 648 26.65 -12.14 23.87
C ASP A 648 25.28 -11.49 23.63
N ASN A 649 24.27 -12.05 24.30
CA ASN A 649 22.95 -11.46 24.45
C ASN A 649 22.33 -12.05 25.73
N ILE A 650 22.61 -11.42 26.87
CA ILE A 650 22.19 -11.84 28.22
C ILE A 650 20.97 -11.03 28.65
N TYR A 651 20.01 -11.65 29.33
CA TYR A 651 18.86 -10.96 29.91
C TYR A 651 18.50 -11.48 31.31
N PHE A 652 18.04 -10.55 32.15
CA PHE A 652 17.36 -10.83 33.41
C PHE A 652 16.03 -10.07 33.40
N ASN A 653 14.92 -10.75 33.69
CA ASN A 653 13.63 -10.13 33.91
C ASN A 653 13.03 -10.65 35.21
N TYR A 654 12.45 -9.75 36.00
CA TYR A 654 11.66 -10.03 37.19
C TYR A 654 10.34 -9.28 37.10
N ALA A 655 9.25 -9.91 37.55
CA ALA A 655 7.93 -9.32 37.70
C ALA A 655 7.36 -9.73 39.06
N GLY A 656 6.90 -8.74 39.84
CA GLY A 656 6.28 -8.96 41.15
C GLY A 656 5.00 -9.79 41.10
N LEU A 657 4.49 -10.17 42.27
CA LEU A 657 3.34 -11.07 42.41
C LEU A 657 2.03 -10.46 41.89
N GLY A 658 1.82 -9.15 42.11
CA GLY A 658 0.67 -8.42 41.59
C GLY A 658 0.89 -7.81 40.19
N TYR A 659 2.14 -7.78 39.70
CA TYR A 659 2.46 -7.25 38.38
C TYR A 659 1.80 -8.06 37.27
N GLN A 660 1.06 -7.36 36.41
CA GLN A 660 0.50 -7.88 35.17
C GLN A 660 0.77 -6.88 34.06
N ASN A 661 1.15 -7.34 32.87
CA ASN A 661 1.33 -6.47 31.70
C ASN A 661 0.49 -6.94 30.51
N PRO A 662 -0.49 -6.15 30.04
CA PRO A 662 -1.28 -6.54 28.88
C PRO A 662 -0.44 -6.56 27.59
N ALA A 663 0.64 -5.76 27.50
CA ALA A 663 1.60 -5.82 26.38
C ALA A 663 2.37 -7.15 26.34
N ASN A 664 2.41 -7.90 27.45
CA ASN A 664 3.20 -9.12 27.59
C ASN A 664 2.62 -10.11 28.60
N ALA A 665 1.65 -10.93 28.15
CA ALA A 665 1.13 -12.08 28.91
C ALA A 665 2.20 -13.13 29.31
N GLY A 666 3.44 -13.01 28.80
CA GLY A 666 4.61 -13.77 29.22
C GLY A 666 5.22 -13.33 30.55
N LEU A 667 5.04 -12.08 30.98
CA LEU A 667 5.61 -11.51 32.21
C LEU A 667 4.51 -10.99 33.16
N GLY A 668 4.27 -11.71 34.26
CA GLY A 668 3.36 -11.30 35.34
C GLY A 668 3.02 -12.43 36.31
N GLY A 669 2.72 -12.09 37.56
CA GLY A 669 2.48 -13.07 38.63
C GLY A 669 3.77 -13.76 39.11
N GLY A 670 4.70 -13.00 39.69
CA GLY A 670 5.89 -13.54 40.35
C GLY A 670 6.86 -14.27 39.40
N ARG A 671 6.96 -13.82 38.13
CA ARG A 671 7.81 -14.46 37.13
C ARG A 671 9.22 -13.91 37.15
N MET A 672 10.19 -14.81 37.06
CA MET A 672 11.60 -14.48 36.85
C MET A 672 12.11 -15.24 35.63
N SER A 673 12.90 -14.58 34.78
CA SER A 673 13.64 -15.23 33.69
C SER A 673 15.07 -14.73 33.64
N LEU A 674 16.04 -15.63 33.77
CA LEU A 674 17.46 -15.34 33.59
C LEU A 674 17.97 -16.23 32.45
N GLY A 675 18.53 -15.64 31.41
CA GLY A 675 19.03 -16.41 30.28
C GLY A 675 19.93 -15.60 29.37
N GLY A 676 20.42 -16.24 28.32
CA GLY A 676 21.18 -15.58 27.29
C GLY A 676 21.75 -16.54 26.25
N ASN A 677 22.56 -15.96 25.36
CA ASN A 677 23.39 -16.68 24.41
C ASN A 677 24.80 -16.08 24.45
N LEU A 678 25.81 -16.91 24.69
CA LEU A 678 27.23 -16.57 24.60
C LEU A 678 27.83 -17.30 23.40
N LYS A 679 28.34 -16.56 22.41
CA LYS A 679 29.00 -17.13 21.24
C LYS A 679 30.47 -16.73 21.22
N LYS A 680 31.37 -17.70 21.06
CA LYS A 680 32.81 -17.50 20.87
C LYS A 680 33.29 -18.19 19.59
N SER A 681 33.87 -17.39 18.69
CA SER A 681 34.48 -17.85 17.45
C SER A 681 36.00 -17.87 17.59
N LEU A 682 36.63 -18.99 17.26
CA LEU A 682 38.05 -19.28 17.42
C LEU A 682 38.68 -19.69 16.08
N TYR A 683 40.01 -19.61 15.98
CA TYR A 683 40.79 -20.02 14.80
C TYR A 683 40.28 -19.43 13.47
N LYS A 684 40.09 -18.10 13.42
CA LYS A 684 39.51 -17.38 12.26
C LYS A 684 38.15 -17.95 11.84
N ASN A 685 37.25 -18.11 12.81
CA ASN A 685 35.88 -18.64 12.69
C ASN A 685 35.76 -20.12 12.27
N LYS A 686 36.86 -20.90 12.30
CA LYS A 686 36.82 -22.36 12.09
C LYS A 686 36.08 -23.09 13.21
N LEU A 687 36.30 -22.71 14.46
CA LEU A 687 35.56 -23.25 15.61
C LEU A 687 34.59 -22.18 16.11
N GLN A 688 33.32 -22.51 16.31
CA GLN A 688 32.32 -21.61 16.88
C GLN A 688 31.59 -22.35 18.00
N LEU A 689 31.81 -21.91 19.23
CA LEU A 689 31.12 -22.39 20.43
C LEU A 689 29.95 -21.44 20.72
N THR A 690 28.77 -22.00 21.00
CA THR A 690 27.54 -21.26 21.30
C THR A 690 26.89 -21.88 22.52
N LEU A 691 26.84 -21.15 23.63
CA LEU A 691 26.22 -21.57 24.88
C LEU A 691 24.97 -20.73 25.12
N ARG A 692 23.80 -21.37 25.13
CA ARG A 692 22.51 -20.75 25.41
C ARG A 692 21.94 -21.31 26.70
N THR A 693 21.47 -20.42 27.58
CA THR A 693 20.80 -20.75 28.83
C THR A 693 19.51 -19.95 28.96
N ASP A 694 18.49 -20.53 29.61
CA ASP A 694 17.20 -19.89 29.81
C ASP A 694 16.47 -20.54 31.00
N LEU A 695 16.70 -19.98 32.19
CA LEU A 695 16.09 -20.35 33.46
C LEU A 695 14.83 -19.49 33.68
N LYS A 696 13.68 -20.12 33.94
CA LYS A 696 12.41 -19.45 34.23
C LYS A 696 11.78 -19.98 35.51
N ASN A 697 11.42 -19.07 36.41
CA ASN A 697 10.49 -19.33 37.50
C ASN A 697 9.14 -18.69 37.18
N ARG A 698 8.04 -19.41 37.38
CA ARG A 698 6.67 -18.89 37.24
C ARG A 698 5.82 -19.39 38.40
N SER A 699 5.22 -18.47 39.17
CA SER A 699 4.30 -18.85 40.25
C SER A 699 3.09 -19.63 39.70
N ILE A 700 2.65 -20.59 40.51
CA ILE A 700 1.41 -21.37 40.39
C ILE A 700 0.37 -20.81 41.39
N SER A 701 0.83 -20.47 42.58
CA SER A 701 0.02 -19.94 43.69
C SER A 701 0.79 -18.83 44.40
N TYR A 702 0.10 -17.72 44.67
CA TYR A 702 0.67 -16.54 45.32
C TYR A 702 0.80 -16.70 46.85
N THR A 703 0.09 -17.67 47.46
CA THR A 703 0.07 -17.90 48.91
C THR A 703 1.02 -19.01 49.36
N SER A 704 1.14 -20.10 48.59
CA SER A 704 1.93 -21.29 48.95
C SER A 704 3.37 -21.31 48.39
N ASN A 705 3.81 -20.26 47.65
CA ASN A 705 5.12 -20.20 46.97
C ASN A 705 5.33 -21.33 45.92
N ASP A 706 4.23 -21.97 45.50
CA ASP A 706 4.23 -23.00 44.46
C ASP A 706 4.64 -22.37 43.12
N LYS A 707 5.52 -23.05 42.38
CA LYS A 707 6.10 -22.50 41.15
C LYS A 707 6.58 -23.57 40.17
N TRP A 708 6.39 -23.27 38.89
CA TRP A 708 7.11 -23.92 37.81
C TRP A 708 8.55 -23.41 37.81
N HIS A 709 9.51 -24.33 37.85
CA HIS A 709 10.92 -24.05 37.64
C HIS A 709 11.38 -24.77 36.38
N SER A 710 11.70 -24.01 35.33
CA SER A 710 12.20 -24.52 34.06
C SER A 710 13.65 -24.09 33.85
N LEU A 711 14.50 -25.01 33.41
CA LEU A 711 15.88 -24.74 32.99
C LEU A 711 16.08 -25.32 31.59
N GLN A 712 16.31 -24.44 30.61
CA GLN A 712 16.81 -24.81 29.30
C GLN A 712 18.31 -24.47 29.20
N PHE A 713 19.09 -25.43 28.75
CA PHE A 713 20.52 -25.35 28.47
C PHE A 713 20.76 -25.92 27.06
N GLN A 714 21.57 -25.25 26.25
CA GLN A 714 21.96 -25.70 24.92
C GLN A 714 23.42 -25.31 24.69
N ALA A 715 24.26 -26.29 24.35
CA ALA A 715 25.64 -26.08 23.95
C ALA A 715 25.84 -26.61 22.52
N ASP A 716 26.07 -25.70 21.58
CA ASP A 716 26.40 -26.02 20.19
C ASP A 716 27.89 -25.73 19.92
N SER A 717 28.57 -26.62 19.20
CA SER A 717 29.97 -26.51 18.81
C SER A 717 30.12 -26.85 17.33
N ARG A 718 30.52 -25.86 16.53
CA ARG A 718 30.70 -26.00 15.08
C ARG A 718 32.17 -25.97 14.71
N TYR A 719 32.66 -27.01 14.04
CA TYR A 719 34.04 -27.10 13.56
C TYR A 719 34.14 -27.26 12.04
N ILE A 720 34.62 -26.20 11.39
CA ILE A 720 34.95 -26.16 9.96
C ILE A 720 36.38 -26.69 9.78
N ILE A 721 36.48 -28.01 9.66
CA ILE A 721 37.73 -28.74 9.41
C ILE A 721 38.43 -28.18 8.16
N ASN A 722 37.68 -28.04 7.06
CA ASN A 722 38.12 -27.35 5.85
C ASN A 722 36.91 -26.88 4.99
N ARG A 723 37.15 -26.19 3.86
CA ARG A 723 36.07 -25.71 2.96
C ARG A 723 35.17 -26.83 2.38
N LYS A 724 35.60 -28.08 2.43
CA LYS A 724 34.86 -29.28 2.00
C LYS A 724 34.18 -30.02 3.14
N PHE A 725 34.51 -29.78 4.42
CA PHE A 725 33.95 -30.57 5.52
C PHE A 725 33.81 -29.73 6.79
N ASN A 726 32.60 -29.73 7.34
CA ASN A 726 32.27 -29.13 8.64
C ASN A 726 31.40 -30.09 9.45
N VAL A 727 31.58 -30.05 10.75
CA VAL A 727 30.87 -30.87 11.74
C VAL A 727 30.26 -29.93 12.79
N ASP A 728 29.06 -30.25 13.24
CA ASP A 728 28.30 -29.50 14.23
C ASP A 728 27.87 -30.49 15.32
N LEU A 729 28.29 -30.27 16.57
CA LEU A 729 27.92 -31.06 17.75
C LEU A 729 27.03 -30.20 18.66
N LYS A 730 25.88 -30.72 19.05
CA LYS A 730 24.88 -30.05 19.87
C LYS A 730 24.49 -30.93 21.05
N TYR A 731 24.35 -30.31 22.20
CA TYR A 731 23.70 -30.87 23.38
C TYR A 731 22.60 -29.92 23.85
N ILE A 732 21.39 -30.45 24.05
CA ILE A 732 20.24 -29.74 24.62
C ILE A 732 19.82 -30.48 25.89
N ASN A 733 19.63 -29.73 26.98
CA ASN A 733 18.97 -30.19 28.19
C ASN A 733 17.85 -29.20 28.53
N ASN A 734 16.62 -29.68 28.66
CA ASN A 734 15.47 -28.85 29.02
C ASN A 734 14.64 -29.58 30.07
N ASN A 735 14.68 -29.10 31.31
CA ASN A 735 13.96 -29.68 32.44
C ASN A 735 12.91 -28.69 32.98
N THR A 736 11.77 -29.19 33.43
CA THR A 736 10.69 -28.43 34.07
C THR A 736 10.13 -29.21 35.24
N ASN A 737 10.34 -28.65 36.43
CA ASN A 737 9.83 -29.14 37.70
C ASN A 737 8.63 -28.30 38.16
N LYS A 738 7.65 -28.95 38.78
CA LYS A 738 6.59 -28.31 39.57
C LYS A 738 7.00 -28.33 41.04
N ILE A 739 7.29 -27.18 41.62
CA ILE A 739 7.54 -27.04 43.05
C ILE A 739 6.20 -26.74 43.74
N VAL A 740 5.83 -27.55 44.72
CA VAL A 740 4.62 -27.38 45.55
C VAL A 740 5.00 -27.55 47.02
N ASN A 741 4.64 -26.61 47.89
CA ASN A 741 5.02 -26.61 49.32
C ASN A 741 6.54 -26.85 49.53
N GLY A 742 7.38 -26.31 48.64
CA GLY A 742 8.84 -26.53 48.62
C GLY A 742 9.31 -27.85 47.99
N ILE A 743 8.45 -28.85 47.83
CA ILE A 743 8.78 -30.15 47.23
C ILE A 743 8.76 -30.03 45.70
N GLY A 744 9.88 -30.36 45.04
CA GLY A 744 10.02 -30.29 43.59
C GLY A 744 9.77 -31.63 42.88
N SER A 745 8.65 -31.75 42.17
CA SER A 745 8.35 -32.91 41.33
C SER A 745 8.71 -32.65 39.86
N PRO A 746 9.44 -33.54 39.16
CA PRO A 746 9.69 -33.39 37.73
C PRO A 746 8.39 -33.56 36.93
N VAL A 747 8.22 -32.75 35.88
CA VAL A 747 7.03 -32.81 35.01
C VAL A 747 7.41 -33.08 33.56
N TYR A 748 8.46 -32.44 33.06
CA TYR A 748 8.99 -32.68 31.72
C TYR A 748 10.51 -32.57 31.73
N SER A 749 11.20 -33.54 31.13
CA SER A 749 12.64 -33.47 30.87
C SER A 749 12.94 -33.89 29.43
N LEU A 750 13.96 -33.28 28.84
CA LEU A 750 14.46 -33.58 27.50
C LEU A 750 15.98 -33.45 27.51
N GLN A 751 16.67 -34.49 27.10
CA GLN A 751 18.12 -34.52 26.92
C GLN A 751 18.42 -35.03 25.52
N LYS A 752 18.98 -34.17 24.65
CA LYS A 752 19.32 -34.52 23.26
C LYS A 752 20.80 -34.26 23.00
N VAL A 753 21.50 -35.26 22.48
CA VAL A 753 22.83 -35.12 21.87
C VAL A 753 22.64 -35.29 20.36
N GLU A 754 23.18 -34.38 19.56
CA GLU A 754 23.00 -34.30 18.11
C GLU A 754 24.35 -34.01 17.44
N PHE A 755 24.78 -34.88 16.53
CA PHE A 755 26.01 -34.76 15.75
C PHE A 755 25.64 -34.68 14.27
N ASP A 756 25.89 -33.53 13.66
CA ASP A 756 25.67 -33.26 12.24
C ASP A 756 27.01 -33.10 11.51
N GLY A 757 27.08 -33.56 10.27
CA GLY A 757 28.25 -33.46 9.39
C GLY A 757 27.84 -33.06 7.98
N ASN A 758 28.60 -32.17 7.36
CA ASN A 758 28.32 -31.58 6.05
C ASN A 758 29.58 -31.63 5.16
N ALA A 759 29.56 -32.49 4.13
CA ALA A 759 30.69 -32.80 3.26
C ALA A 759 30.43 -32.43 1.78
N ASN A 760 31.23 -31.50 1.23
CA ASN A 760 31.23 -31.04 -0.16
C ASN A 760 32.44 -31.62 -0.91
N TYR A 761 32.29 -32.78 -1.53
CA TYR A 761 33.36 -33.49 -2.24
C TYR A 761 33.10 -33.61 -3.75
N LYS A 762 33.92 -34.40 -4.45
CA LYS A 762 33.72 -34.71 -5.87
C LYS A 762 33.64 -36.21 -6.08
N ILE A 763 32.64 -36.65 -6.84
CA ILE A 763 32.53 -38.02 -7.35
C ILE A 763 32.97 -37.96 -8.81
N GLY A 764 34.23 -38.36 -9.06
CA GLY A 764 34.91 -38.12 -10.33
C GLY A 764 34.88 -36.63 -10.71
N LYS A 765 34.27 -36.32 -11.86
CA LYS A 765 34.14 -34.93 -12.38
C LYS A 765 32.84 -34.22 -11.93
N ARG A 766 32.07 -34.78 -10.99
CA ARG A 766 30.81 -34.20 -10.45
C ARG A 766 31.00 -33.68 -9.04
N TYR A 767 30.27 -32.62 -8.68
CA TYR A 767 30.21 -32.14 -7.30
C TYR A 767 29.18 -32.96 -6.52
N ALA A 768 29.52 -33.33 -5.30
CA ALA A 768 28.61 -34.04 -4.39
C ALA A 768 28.55 -33.29 -3.06
N VAL A 769 27.34 -33.08 -2.56
CA VAL A 769 27.05 -32.55 -1.24
C VAL A 769 26.43 -33.68 -0.43
N ASN A 770 26.98 -33.96 0.74
CA ASN A 770 26.41 -34.89 1.70
C ASN A 770 26.18 -34.17 3.03
N HIS A 771 25.03 -34.44 3.63
CA HIS A 771 24.70 -34.11 5.00
C HIS A 771 24.38 -35.42 5.71
N PHE A 772 24.88 -35.61 6.92
CA PHE A 772 24.47 -36.70 7.79
C PHE A 772 24.30 -36.19 9.21
N GLY A 773 23.32 -36.72 9.92
CA GLY A 773 23.00 -36.37 11.30
C GLY A 773 22.73 -37.64 12.10
N ILE A 774 23.21 -37.69 13.34
CA ILE A 774 22.90 -38.73 14.32
C ILE A 774 22.52 -38.00 15.60
N SER A 775 21.32 -38.27 16.14
CA SER A 775 20.94 -37.74 17.44
C SER A 775 20.28 -38.78 18.33
N PHE A 776 20.70 -38.78 19.59
CA PHE A 776 20.09 -39.53 20.68
C PHE A 776 19.28 -38.55 21.55
N GLN A 777 18.03 -38.91 21.85
CA GLN A 777 17.09 -38.07 22.58
C GLN A 777 16.37 -38.89 23.66
N ASP A 778 16.72 -38.63 24.92
CA ASP A 778 15.95 -39.06 26.07
C ASP A 778 14.92 -37.98 26.43
N TYR A 779 13.72 -38.40 26.80
CA TYR A 779 12.66 -37.51 27.28
C TYR A 779 11.80 -38.17 28.34
N THR A 780 11.28 -37.38 29.28
CA THR A 780 10.30 -37.82 30.28
C THR A 780 9.12 -36.87 30.32
N ASN A 781 7.94 -37.40 30.61
CA ASN A 781 6.74 -36.61 30.83
C ASN A 781 5.89 -37.28 31.92
N ALA A 782 5.79 -36.63 33.08
CA ALA A 782 5.09 -37.17 34.24
C ALA A 782 3.58 -37.37 33.97
N TYR A 783 2.98 -36.64 33.03
CA TYR A 783 1.56 -36.81 32.70
C TYR A 783 1.25 -38.05 31.85
N LEU A 784 2.24 -38.66 31.21
CA LEU A 784 2.05 -39.92 30.46
C LEU A 784 2.02 -41.17 31.37
N THR A 785 2.46 -41.03 32.63
CA THR A 785 2.45 -42.11 33.63
C THR A 785 1.05 -42.71 33.83
N ALA A 786 0.03 -41.85 33.95
CA ALA A 786 -1.31 -42.20 34.40
C ALA A 786 -2.16 -42.98 33.37
N ALA A 787 -1.75 -43.01 32.09
CA ALA A 787 -2.54 -43.61 31.02
C ALA A 787 -1.84 -44.78 30.29
N ALA A 788 -0.50 -44.86 30.36
CA ALA A 788 0.27 -45.85 29.58
C ALA A 788 1.48 -46.45 30.32
N GLY A 789 1.81 -46.00 31.53
CA GLY A 789 3.05 -46.38 32.24
C GLY A 789 4.34 -45.78 31.66
N ALA A 790 4.32 -45.31 30.41
CA ALA A 790 5.46 -44.78 29.66
C ALA A 790 5.92 -43.39 30.15
N SER A 791 6.60 -43.37 31.30
CA SER A 791 7.13 -42.15 31.93
C SER A 791 8.36 -41.56 31.23
N ARG A 792 9.12 -42.41 30.51
CA ARG A 792 10.37 -42.10 29.82
C ARG A 792 10.38 -42.75 28.43
N GLY A 793 10.70 -41.96 27.41
CA GLY A 793 11.02 -42.43 26.08
C GLY A 793 12.48 -42.14 25.75
N SER A 794 13.07 -42.99 24.90
CA SER A 794 14.45 -42.87 24.43
C SER A 794 14.46 -43.09 22.92
N ILE A 795 14.98 -42.14 22.15
CA ILE A 795 14.91 -42.15 20.68
C ILE A 795 16.31 -42.02 20.10
N LEU A 796 16.67 -42.93 19.20
CA LEU A 796 17.81 -42.76 18.30
C LEU A 796 17.28 -42.40 16.92
N SER A 797 17.74 -41.28 16.37
CA SER A 797 17.43 -40.89 14.99
C SER A 797 18.69 -40.64 14.18
N THR A 798 18.67 -41.07 12.92
CA THR A 798 19.71 -40.76 11.94
C THR A 798 19.09 -40.16 10.67
N ASN A 799 19.83 -39.25 10.06
CA ASN A 799 19.51 -38.58 8.80
C ASN A 799 20.73 -38.70 7.89
N PHE A 800 20.52 -38.99 6.61
CA PHE A 800 21.57 -39.02 5.59
C PHE A 800 21.00 -38.50 4.28
N THR A 801 21.47 -37.35 3.83
CA THR A 801 21.09 -36.75 2.54
C THR A 801 22.33 -36.62 1.66
N GLN A 802 22.26 -37.07 0.41
CA GLN A 802 23.35 -36.97 -0.57
C GLN A 802 22.83 -36.45 -1.90
N SER A 803 23.30 -35.27 -2.33
CA SER A 803 23.01 -34.67 -3.63
C SER A 803 24.25 -34.71 -4.52
N VAL A 804 24.13 -35.33 -5.70
CA VAL A 804 25.18 -35.35 -6.73
C VAL A 804 24.74 -34.49 -7.91
N VAL A 805 25.51 -33.43 -8.19
CA VAL A 805 25.14 -32.40 -9.17
C VAL A 805 25.86 -32.61 -10.51
N PHE A 806 25.04 -32.74 -11.56
CA PHE A 806 25.41 -32.79 -12.97
C PHE A 806 25.12 -31.42 -13.64
N LYS A 807 25.48 -31.24 -14.92
CA LYS A 807 25.40 -29.93 -15.60
C LYS A 807 23.99 -29.30 -15.65
N ARG A 808 22.93 -30.12 -15.72
CA ARG A 808 21.52 -29.70 -15.78
C ARG A 808 20.60 -30.63 -14.98
N SER A 809 21.15 -31.39 -14.04
CA SER A 809 20.41 -32.36 -13.26
C SER A 809 21.11 -32.65 -11.93
N SER A 810 20.37 -33.20 -10.97
CA SER A 810 20.90 -33.68 -9.69
C SER A 810 20.26 -35.02 -9.32
N LEU A 811 21.03 -35.88 -8.67
CA LEU A 811 20.53 -37.10 -8.02
C LEU A 811 20.60 -36.88 -6.52
N ASN A 812 19.45 -36.87 -5.85
CA ASN A 812 19.33 -36.70 -4.41
C ASN A 812 18.83 -37.99 -3.76
N VAL A 813 19.62 -38.53 -2.86
CA VAL A 813 19.24 -39.57 -1.90
C VAL A 813 18.91 -38.88 -0.58
N SER A 814 17.86 -39.28 0.10
CA SER A 814 17.57 -38.94 1.50
C SER A 814 17.14 -40.21 2.24
N LEU A 815 17.74 -40.46 3.40
CA LEU A 815 17.41 -41.54 4.32
C LEU A 815 17.17 -40.91 5.69
N PHE A 816 16.01 -41.19 6.27
CA PHE A 816 15.68 -40.86 7.64
C PHE A 816 15.33 -42.15 8.37
N TYR A 817 15.92 -42.36 9.54
CA TYR A 817 15.58 -43.46 10.43
C TYR A 817 15.37 -42.92 11.85
N ASN A 818 14.32 -43.38 12.50
CA ASN A 818 14.04 -43.17 13.90
C ASN A 818 13.72 -44.53 14.52
N ARG A 819 14.31 -44.82 15.67
CA ARG A 819 14.02 -45.98 16.49
C ARG A 819 13.75 -45.53 17.92
N GLU A 820 12.62 -45.96 18.47
CA GLU A 820 12.32 -45.79 19.88
C GLU A 820 12.88 -47.00 20.66
N LEU A 821 13.82 -46.71 21.55
CA LEU A 821 14.62 -47.65 22.34
C LEU A 821 13.97 -47.97 23.69
N SER A 822 12.97 -47.21 24.13
CA SER A 822 12.17 -47.52 25.31
C SER A 822 11.28 -48.75 25.07
N THR A 823 11.07 -49.55 26.12
CA THR A 823 10.25 -50.77 26.09
C THR A 823 8.80 -50.49 25.72
N GLN A 824 8.28 -49.32 26.10
CA GLN A 824 7.02 -48.76 25.64
C GLN A 824 7.31 -47.65 24.63
N LYS A 825 6.62 -47.68 23.48
CA LYS A 825 6.79 -46.73 22.39
C LYS A 825 5.64 -45.73 22.38
N LEU A 826 5.97 -44.45 22.21
CA LEU A 826 5.04 -43.31 22.18
C LEU A 826 4.97 -42.68 20.78
N ILE A 827 6.04 -42.79 19.99
CA ILE A 827 6.15 -42.28 18.62
C ILE A 827 6.33 -43.44 17.62
N GLY A 828 7.03 -44.50 18.03
CA GLY A 828 7.29 -45.68 17.20
C GLY A 828 8.50 -45.53 16.28
N ASP A 829 8.95 -46.65 15.71
CA ASP A 829 10.08 -46.66 14.77
C ASP A 829 9.62 -46.22 13.38
N MET A 830 10.34 -45.30 12.74
CA MET A 830 10.04 -44.84 11.39
C MET A 830 11.30 -44.80 10.52
N PHE A 831 11.30 -45.59 9.45
CA PHE A 831 12.23 -45.49 8.34
C PHE A 831 11.56 -44.80 7.14
N ASN A 832 12.27 -43.88 6.49
CA ASN A 832 11.86 -43.26 5.24
C ASN A 832 13.08 -43.13 4.32
N SER A 833 12.98 -43.64 3.10
CA SER A 833 14.02 -43.50 2.08
C SER A 833 13.46 -42.92 0.79
N ASP A 834 14.18 -41.95 0.24
CA ASP A 834 13.76 -41.10 -0.86
C ASP A 834 14.91 -40.99 -1.88
N LEU A 835 14.72 -41.59 -3.06
CA LEU A 835 15.60 -41.43 -4.21
C LEU A 835 14.92 -40.50 -5.21
N SER A 836 15.58 -39.43 -5.65
CA SER A 836 15.01 -38.51 -6.64
C SER A 836 16.05 -37.98 -7.62
N TYR A 837 15.69 -37.98 -8.90
CA TYR A 837 16.46 -37.38 -9.99
C TYR A 837 15.71 -36.13 -10.49
N GLN A 838 16.36 -34.98 -10.40
CA GLN A 838 15.85 -33.69 -10.87
C GLN A 838 16.60 -33.28 -12.13
N TYR A 839 15.93 -32.69 -13.12
CA TYR A 839 16.56 -32.28 -14.38
C TYR A 839 15.87 -31.09 -15.06
N VAL A 840 16.66 -30.13 -15.52
CA VAL A 840 16.17 -28.88 -16.12
C VAL A 840 16.16 -28.99 -17.64
N MET A 841 14.98 -29.25 -18.19
CA MET A 841 14.71 -29.16 -19.62
C MET A 841 14.58 -27.69 -20.08
N PHE A 842 15.14 -27.39 -21.25
CA PHE A 842 15.08 -26.08 -21.93
C PHE A 842 15.50 -24.84 -21.10
N GLY A 843 16.17 -25.02 -19.96
CA GLY A 843 16.52 -23.94 -19.03
C GLY A 843 15.33 -23.28 -18.33
N LYS A 844 14.14 -23.90 -18.37
CA LYS A 844 12.87 -23.36 -17.83
C LYS A 844 12.01 -24.40 -17.12
N LEU A 845 12.05 -25.65 -17.59
CA LEU A 845 11.18 -26.72 -17.12
C LEU A 845 12.01 -27.65 -16.21
N ASN A 846 11.91 -27.44 -14.91
CA ASN A 846 12.54 -28.28 -13.89
C ASN A 846 11.65 -29.49 -13.62
N MET A 847 12.07 -30.65 -14.12
CA MET A 847 11.41 -31.93 -13.92
C MET A 847 12.02 -32.63 -12.71
N SER A 848 11.24 -33.44 -12.02
CA SER A 848 11.72 -34.37 -11.00
C SER A 848 10.98 -35.70 -11.08
N SER A 849 11.69 -36.77 -10.78
CA SER A 849 11.13 -38.12 -10.72
C SER A 849 11.86 -38.90 -9.64
N GLY A 850 11.16 -39.69 -8.85
CA GLY A 850 11.77 -40.39 -7.72
C GLY A 850 10.93 -41.55 -7.17
N VAL A 851 11.57 -42.34 -6.33
CA VAL A 851 10.97 -43.45 -5.58
C VAL A 851 11.04 -43.10 -4.10
N THR A 852 9.97 -43.42 -3.37
CA THR A 852 9.86 -43.23 -1.92
C THR A 852 9.49 -44.57 -1.27
N TYR A 853 10.11 -44.90 -0.14
CA TYR A 853 9.74 -46.05 0.69
C TYR A 853 9.65 -45.61 2.15
N LEU A 854 8.51 -45.90 2.76
CA LEU A 854 8.19 -45.54 4.14
C LEU A 854 7.85 -46.82 4.91
N ASP A 855 8.40 -46.96 6.10
CA ASP A 855 8.04 -48.01 7.06
C ASP A 855 7.96 -47.41 8.46
N ASN A 856 6.73 -47.09 8.89
CA ASN A 856 6.42 -46.73 10.26
C ASN A 856 5.80 -47.94 10.96
N SER A 857 6.50 -48.44 11.98
CA SER A 857 6.19 -49.64 12.75
C SER A 857 4.72 -49.71 13.14
N THR A 858 4.01 -50.74 12.65
CA THR A 858 2.57 -51.01 12.85
C THR A 858 1.59 -49.96 12.27
N ILE A 859 2.02 -48.72 12.01
CA ILE A 859 1.13 -47.63 11.59
C ILE A 859 0.94 -47.58 10.07
N ALA A 860 2.03 -47.63 9.28
CA ALA A 860 1.96 -47.55 7.81
C ALA A 860 3.27 -47.98 7.15
N ARG A 861 3.17 -48.86 6.14
CA ARG A 861 4.28 -49.24 5.25
C ARG A 861 3.88 -48.98 3.80
N GLN A 862 4.68 -48.24 3.06
CA GLN A 862 4.37 -47.76 1.71
C GLN A 862 5.58 -47.81 0.79
N ILE A 863 5.36 -48.09 -0.49
CA ILE A 863 6.33 -47.83 -1.57
C ILE A 863 5.64 -47.02 -2.67
N GLY A 864 6.31 -46.01 -3.21
CA GLY A 864 5.68 -45.10 -4.16
C GLY A 864 6.63 -44.44 -5.15
N VAL A 865 6.03 -43.81 -6.16
CA VAL A 865 6.71 -43.03 -7.19
C VAL A 865 6.19 -41.61 -7.13
N LYS A 866 7.12 -40.65 -7.09
CA LYS A 866 6.83 -39.22 -7.12
C LYS A 866 7.36 -38.58 -8.40
N GLN A 867 6.55 -37.71 -8.99
CA GLN A 867 6.90 -36.89 -10.15
C GLN A 867 6.55 -35.43 -9.85
N GLY A 868 7.39 -34.52 -10.31
CA GLY A 868 7.17 -33.08 -10.18
C GLY A 868 7.59 -32.34 -11.45
N ILE A 869 6.82 -31.35 -11.85
CA ILE A 869 7.05 -30.53 -13.04
C ILE A 869 6.88 -29.07 -12.64
N GLN A 870 7.99 -28.32 -12.63
CA GLN A 870 8.00 -26.89 -12.35
C GLN A 870 8.42 -26.09 -13.59
N LEU A 871 7.57 -25.17 -14.04
CA LEU A 871 7.78 -24.31 -15.21
C LEU A 871 8.08 -22.87 -14.79
N PHE A 872 9.37 -22.51 -14.80
CA PHE A 872 9.82 -21.13 -14.68
C PHE A 872 9.65 -20.40 -16.01
N THR A 873 8.59 -19.59 -16.16
CA THR A 873 8.51 -18.66 -17.30
C THR A 873 9.32 -17.39 -17.02
N LYS A 874 9.76 -16.68 -18.07
CA LYS A 874 10.39 -15.36 -17.91
C LYS A 874 9.38 -14.26 -17.52
N ASN A 875 8.09 -14.52 -17.73
CA ASN A 875 7.05 -13.50 -17.74
C ASN A 875 6.22 -13.61 -16.46
N ASN A 876 6.88 -13.42 -15.32
CA ASN A 876 6.26 -13.31 -14.00
C ASN A 876 5.43 -14.54 -13.54
N PHE A 877 5.46 -15.68 -14.24
CA PHE A 877 4.61 -16.83 -13.94
C PHE A 877 5.45 -18.10 -13.68
N ASP A 878 5.16 -18.78 -12.57
CA ASP A 878 5.74 -20.07 -12.18
C ASP A 878 4.61 -21.06 -11.87
N ALA A 879 4.73 -22.29 -12.38
CA ALA A 879 3.74 -23.35 -12.21
C ALA A 879 4.40 -24.65 -11.76
N ASP A 880 4.09 -25.12 -10.55
CA ASP A 880 4.60 -26.33 -9.91
C ASP A 880 3.47 -27.36 -9.78
N ALA A 881 3.60 -28.50 -10.47
CA ALA A 881 2.70 -29.64 -10.39
C ALA A 881 3.44 -30.86 -9.82
N TYR A 882 2.97 -31.42 -8.71
CA TYR A 882 3.57 -32.56 -8.02
C TYR A 882 2.54 -33.68 -7.82
N VAL A 883 2.94 -34.92 -8.07
CA VAL A 883 2.12 -36.13 -7.90
C VAL A 883 2.96 -37.22 -7.25
N ASP A 884 2.47 -37.79 -6.15
CA ASP A 884 3.12 -38.83 -5.35
C ASP A 884 2.12 -39.96 -5.13
N VAL A 885 2.35 -41.11 -5.78
CA VAL A 885 1.46 -42.28 -5.77
C VAL A 885 2.15 -43.42 -5.04
N ARG A 886 1.49 -43.94 -4.01
CA ARG A 886 2.04 -44.90 -3.04
C ARG A 886 1.15 -46.12 -2.93
N LYS A 887 1.73 -47.30 -3.11
CA LYS A 887 1.10 -48.58 -2.76
C LYS A 887 1.33 -48.84 -1.27
N ASN A 888 0.24 -48.99 -0.53
CA ASN A 888 0.25 -49.52 0.82
C ASN A 888 0.70 -50.99 0.78
N LEU A 889 1.69 -51.34 1.61
CA LEU A 889 2.19 -52.71 1.81
C LEU A 889 1.58 -53.35 3.08
N ILE A 890 1.04 -52.52 3.98
CA ILE A 890 0.11 -52.90 5.06
C ILE A 890 -1.04 -51.89 5.08
N THR A 891 -2.19 -52.26 5.63
CA THR A 891 -3.30 -51.31 5.86
C THR A 891 -2.83 -50.20 6.81
N ALA A 892 -2.85 -48.96 6.34
CA ALA A 892 -2.42 -47.82 7.15
C ALA A 892 -3.49 -47.47 8.20
N GLN A 893 -3.10 -47.38 9.47
CA GLN A 893 -4.00 -47.06 10.59
C GLN A 893 -4.62 -45.65 10.46
N TYR A 894 -3.87 -44.72 9.85
CA TYR A 894 -4.29 -43.33 9.59
C TYR A 894 -4.16 -43.01 8.11
N ALA A 895 -5.12 -43.46 7.30
CA ALA A 895 -5.08 -43.33 5.84
C ALA A 895 -5.08 -41.86 5.32
N ASP A 896 -5.45 -40.89 6.16
CA ASP A 896 -5.39 -39.46 5.83
C ASP A 896 -4.02 -38.81 6.08
N LEU A 897 -3.25 -39.33 7.06
CA LEU A 897 -1.84 -38.98 7.26
C LEU A 897 -0.94 -39.70 6.24
N TYR A 898 -1.27 -40.95 5.89
CA TYR A 898 -0.52 -41.82 4.99
C TYR A 898 -1.25 -42.05 3.67
N ALA A 899 -1.68 -40.97 3.01
CA ALA A 899 -2.46 -41.03 1.78
C ALA A 899 -1.74 -41.77 0.63
N SER A 900 -2.45 -42.70 -0.03
CA SER A 900 -1.94 -43.48 -1.17
C SER A 900 -1.77 -42.69 -2.46
N CYS A 901 -2.33 -41.48 -2.54
CA CYS A 901 -2.12 -40.55 -3.64
C CYS A 901 -2.13 -39.12 -3.11
N ARG A 902 -1.13 -38.32 -3.50
CA ARG A 902 -1.01 -36.91 -3.16
C ARG A 902 -0.65 -36.11 -4.40
N ALA A 903 -1.65 -35.44 -4.98
CA ALA A 903 -1.46 -34.43 -6.01
C ALA A 903 -1.41 -33.02 -5.40
N LYS A 904 -0.64 -32.12 -6.02
CA LYS A 904 -0.55 -30.69 -5.69
C LYS A 904 -0.34 -29.91 -6.98
N LEU A 905 -1.10 -28.85 -7.17
CA LEU A 905 -0.84 -27.82 -8.19
C LEU A 905 -0.65 -26.48 -7.48
N MET A 906 0.37 -25.74 -7.86
CA MET A 906 0.65 -24.38 -7.39
C MET A 906 0.93 -23.51 -8.61
N LEU A 907 0.13 -22.45 -8.77
CA LEU A 907 0.33 -21.43 -9.79
C LEU A 907 0.68 -20.12 -9.08
N ARG A 908 1.79 -19.48 -9.48
CA ARG A 908 2.27 -18.23 -8.90
C ARG A 908 2.40 -17.17 -10.00
N TYR A 909 1.85 -15.98 -9.74
CA TYR A 909 2.07 -14.80 -10.56
C TYR A 909 2.74 -13.71 -9.73
N HIS A 910 3.87 -13.21 -10.22
CA HIS A 910 4.74 -12.26 -9.55
C HIS A 910 4.58 -10.88 -10.20
N ILE A 911 3.68 -10.05 -9.69
CA ILE A 911 3.56 -8.66 -10.13
C ILE A 911 4.92 -7.94 -9.95
N LYS A 912 5.26 -7.05 -10.88
CA LYS A 912 6.51 -6.29 -10.94
C LYS A 912 6.22 -4.79 -10.91
#